data_AF-A0A8I2YH74-F1
#
_entry.id   AF-A0A8I2YH74-F1
#
_cell.length_a   1.000
_cell.length_b   1.000
_cell.length_c   1.000
_cell.angle_alpha   90.00
_cell.angle_beta   90.00
_cell.angle_gamma   90.00
#
_symmetry.space_group_name_H-M   'P 1'
#
loop_
_entity.id
_entity.type
_entity.pdbx_description
1 polymer ?
#
loop_
_entity_poly.entity_id
_entity_poly.type
_entity_poly.pdbx_seq_one_letter_code
_entity_poly.pdbx_strand_id
1 'polypeptide(L)'
;MRAHYTIVLLGTLASLLRTSRASGVMSRSGCLCTYDQPCWPSAAVFSQLESQLSQPLIYPRPTASPCYPPSHPSGNCTDVITNFNDGNWRASRPGSLELANFETYMFPNGTIDACFLNTTITGKCGQGSVPVIGVDARSVADIQAAITFAVEHNLKLVVKNTGHDFIGRSTARGAFVVWTHNMKNITYDAAFVPQGVPGETYEAITLGAGVQWREAYLAANEHGRMMVGGVSAGASIGAAGGWLTGGGHSVLLSPSYGLGVDNALEISVVLSTGEYLITNEYQNSDLFWALRGGGGSTYGIVTSVTYRTYPAVPFKVWSYQANTTNSSVLPELFEGLLRYQTQFTDEGLGGFGGITNQGITFLYFGPNMTNETLTRTTQPWLNFVQSLAPYGVVSSSETYDFTWTYVIDQFLYNNGPSGGGYVLVTSRMLSRDTLANHTSQIAQALMNCSASFNTVAGGRVSQFGADSAGLNPAWRKAVIEAVCAASWDEDTPSSGIRDTIQQFRGWIQAIHDAAPNDCAYLNEASPFEIDWQKAFFGAHYARLKSIKDKYDPYRLPSSFSDKDFDCLVLIDVLHKLVEQRGSLTLCHHHPAPCRRRVPSSSLISLTFPGLIAFVYSYHVRNPRPIPAVASWCSDSHRPRHALPPSLGVGDRIGEGDCELVLDVLPPDLAEVAFEKMRKEVAWNVMYHRGGEVPRLVAVEGEVAADGSFPIYRHPADESPALRPFSPTVSLIREHVQQVLDHPVNHVLIQHYRSGGDYISEHSDKTIDIVRESKVVNVSLGAQRIMTLRMKRDSAPNAGQGGVPRPSQKIPLPHNSMFVLGLETNAKWLHAINHDKRPIQHKSPEEQFMNGERISLTFRHIGTFLSGDESRIYGQGTKGKTHEDARPVVNGTEEAAKLLEAFGKENQQSEFDWDAVYGEGSDVLHFTLRDG
;
A
#
# COMPACT_ATOMS: atom_id res chain seq x y z
N MET A 1 -59.14 30.04 -23.14
CA MET A 1 -60.12 31.09 -22.78
C MET A 1 -60.02 31.35 -21.29
N ARG A 2 -60.04 32.63 -20.88
CA ARG A 2 -60.66 33.25 -19.69
C ARG A 2 -60.90 32.36 -18.44
N ALA A 3 -60.76 32.80 -17.19
CA ALA A 3 -60.37 34.04 -16.52
C ALA A 3 -60.44 33.77 -14.99
N HIS A 4 -59.70 34.56 -14.21
CA HIS A 4 -59.87 35.06 -12.80
C HIS A 4 -60.52 34.17 -11.71
N TYR A 5 -60.05 34.10 -10.46
CA TYR A 5 -59.94 35.13 -9.39
C TYR A 5 -58.95 34.62 -8.30
N THR A 6 -57.87 35.32 -7.90
CA THR A 6 -57.68 36.30 -6.79
C THR A 6 -58.16 35.89 -5.38
N ILE A 7 -57.23 35.64 -4.42
CA ILE A 7 -57.10 36.26 -3.06
C ILE A 7 -55.94 35.61 -2.23
N VAL A 8 -55.04 36.48 -1.74
CA VAL A 8 -54.12 36.41 -0.56
C VAL A 8 -52.90 35.46 -0.56
N LEU A 9 -51.71 36.03 -0.75
CA LEU A 9 -50.58 35.94 0.20
C LEU A 9 -49.47 36.94 -0.18
N LEU A 10 -49.25 37.93 0.71
CA LEU A 10 -48.13 38.88 0.72
C LEU A 10 -47.35 38.61 2.01
N GLY A 11 -46.05 38.34 1.94
CA GLY A 11 -45.17 38.43 3.10
C GLY A 11 -44.03 37.42 3.18
N THR A 12 -43.07 37.47 2.24
CA THR A 12 -41.64 37.19 2.52
C THR A 12 -40.77 37.71 1.37
N LEU A 13 -40.17 38.88 1.58
CA LEU A 13 -39.22 39.50 0.67
C LEU A 13 -38.00 39.92 1.51
N ALA A 14 -37.06 38.98 1.71
CA ALA A 14 -35.72 39.25 2.21
C ALA A 14 -34.77 38.06 1.94
N SER A 15 -33.59 38.36 1.38
CA SER A 15 -32.44 37.49 1.16
C SER A 15 -32.41 36.59 -0.11
N LEU A 16 -32.16 37.23 -1.24
CA LEU A 16 -31.58 36.59 -2.44
C LEU A 16 -30.46 37.49 -3.00
N LEU A 17 -29.31 37.43 -2.33
CA LEU A 17 -28.00 37.86 -2.86
C LEU A 17 -27.06 36.68 -2.71
N ARG A 18 -27.15 35.71 -3.65
CA ARG A 18 -26.06 34.77 -3.91
C ARG A 18 -25.38 35.22 -5.18
N THR A 19 -24.23 35.85 -5.01
CA THR A 19 -23.28 36.18 -6.08
C THR A 19 -22.93 34.93 -6.87
N SER A 20 -23.36 34.87 -8.12
CA SER A 20 -22.83 33.95 -9.11
C SER A 20 -21.38 34.36 -9.41
N ARG A 21 -20.39 33.74 -8.75
CA ARG A 21 -19.03 33.71 -9.29
C ARG A 21 -19.07 32.77 -10.49
N ALA A 22 -19.12 33.36 -11.68
CA ALA A 22 -18.80 32.65 -12.91
C ALA A 22 -17.36 32.14 -12.78
N SER A 23 -17.21 30.82 -12.65
CA SER A 23 -15.92 30.15 -12.75
C SER A 23 -15.45 30.27 -14.19
N GLY A 24 -14.72 31.34 -14.49
CA GLY A 24 -14.05 31.51 -15.78
C GLY A 24 -13.04 30.40 -15.96
N VAL A 25 -13.25 29.55 -16.95
CA VAL A 25 -12.24 28.63 -17.47
C VAL A 25 -11.12 29.48 -18.07
N MET A 26 -10.07 29.78 -17.28
CA MET A 26 -8.84 30.32 -17.82
C MET A 26 -8.09 29.19 -18.55
N SER A 27 -8.24 29.13 -19.87
CA SER A 27 -7.27 28.46 -20.74
C SER A 27 -5.93 29.19 -20.59
N ARG A 28 -5.00 28.66 -19.77
CA ARG A 28 -3.63 29.20 -19.62
C ARG A 28 -2.72 28.55 -20.66
N SER A 29 -2.51 29.24 -21.77
CA SER A 29 -1.54 28.90 -22.83
C SER A 29 -0.12 29.41 -22.52
N GLY A 30 0.36 29.27 -21.28
CA GLY A 30 1.68 29.76 -20.83
C GLY A 30 2.56 28.66 -20.23
N CYS A 31 3.89 28.86 -20.24
CA CYS A 31 4.86 27.96 -19.60
C CYS A 31 4.60 27.84 -18.07
N LEU A 32 4.88 26.66 -17.51
CA LEU A 32 4.81 26.43 -16.06
C LEU A 32 5.87 27.26 -15.33
N CYS A 33 5.52 27.73 -14.13
CA CYS A 33 6.40 28.54 -13.31
C CYS A 33 7.49 27.71 -12.64
N THR A 34 8.75 28.15 -12.77
CA THR A 34 9.93 27.53 -12.14
C THR A 34 10.59 28.49 -11.15
N TYR A 35 11.40 27.95 -10.23
CA TYR A 35 12.04 28.71 -9.14
C TYR A 35 12.84 29.95 -9.59
N ASP A 36 13.42 29.92 -10.79
CA ASP A 36 14.21 31.01 -11.37
C ASP A 36 13.35 32.12 -12.01
N GLN A 37 12.02 32.00 -11.98
CA GLN A 37 11.10 32.94 -12.63
C GLN A 37 10.40 33.89 -11.65
N PRO A 38 10.06 35.12 -12.08
CA PRO A 38 9.35 36.09 -11.24
C PRO A 38 7.95 35.67 -10.78
N CYS A 39 7.34 34.69 -11.46
CA CYS A 39 6.04 34.13 -11.06
C CYS A 39 6.13 33.24 -9.82
N TRP A 40 7.35 32.87 -9.38
CA TRP A 40 7.54 31.96 -8.27
C TRP A 40 7.01 32.59 -6.96
N PRO A 41 6.22 31.86 -6.15
CA PRO A 41 5.62 32.43 -4.94
C PRO A 41 6.67 32.94 -3.96
N SER A 42 6.34 34.02 -3.25
CA SER A 42 7.20 34.56 -2.20
C SER A 42 7.19 33.66 -0.96
N ALA A 43 8.18 33.80 -0.09
CA ALA A 43 8.24 33.05 1.17
C ALA A 43 6.96 33.19 2.02
N ALA A 44 6.33 34.37 2.02
CA ALA A 44 5.09 34.62 2.74
C ALA A 44 3.91 33.78 2.21
N VAL A 45 3.86 33.54 0.88
CA VAL A 45 2.84 32.71 0.25
C VAL A 45 3.09 31.22 0.56
N PHE A 46 4.35 30.79 0.56
CA PHE A 46 4.69 29.43 1.01
C PHE A 46 4.37 29.19 2.49
N SER A 47 4.51 30.19 3.37
CA SER A 47 4.07 30.06 4.77
C SER A 47 2.56 29.87 4.92
N GLN A 48 1.75 30.34 3.96
CA GLN A 48 0.31 30.07 3.96
C GLN A 48 0.03 28.60 3.63
N LEU A 49 0.72 28.04 2.63
CA LEU A 49 0.66 26.61 2.34
C LEU A 49 1.09 25.79 3.56
N GLU A 50 2.21 26.15 4.19
CA GLU A 50 2.73 25.46 5.37
C GLU A 50 1.72 25.38 6.52
N SER A 51 0.87 26.41 6.69
CA SER A 51 -0.19 26.40 7.72
C SER A 51 -1.31 25.39 7.47
N GLN A 52 -1.43 24.88 6.24
CA GLN A 52 -2.44 23.89 5.84
C GLN A 52 -1.90 22.45 5.85
N LEU A 53 -0.58 22.28 5.99
CA LEU A 53 0.09 21.00 5.90
C LEU A 53 0.30 20.37 7.28
N SER A 54 0.36 19.05 7.32
CA SER A 54 0.67 18.29 8.52
C SER A 54 2.14 18.36 8.93
N GLN A 55 3.03 18.71 8.00
CA GLN A 55 4.48 18.84 8.20
C GLN A 55 4.99 20.15 7.60
N PRO A 56 6.12 20.68 8.11
CA PRO A 56 6.81 21.82 7.50
C PRO A 56 7.19 21.55 6.04
N LEU A 57 7.34 22.61 5.27
CA LEU A 57 7.84 22.49 3.89
C LEU A 57 9.26 21.91 3.89
N ILE A 58 9.51 21.02 2.93
CA ILE A 58 10.83 20.43 2.72
C ILE A 58 11.60 21.27 1.69
N TYR A 59 12.92 21.33 1.88
CA TYR A 59 13.84 22.01 0.97
C TYR A 59 14.87 20.98 0.48
N PRO A 60 14.55 20.20 -0.57
CA PRO A 60 15.42 19.15 -1.05
C PRO A 60 16.76 19.72 -1.51
N ARG A 61 17.84 19.07 -1.08
CA ARG A 61 19.21 19.41 -1.46
C ARG A 61 19.85 18.23 -2.18
N PRO A 62 20.79 18.48 -3.11
CA PRO A 62 21.56 17.41 -3.74
C PRO A 62 22.24 16.51 -2.71
N THR A 63 22.34 15.23 -3.03
CA THR A 63 22.77 14.17 -2.10
C THR A 63 24.14 14.45 -1.49
N ALA A 64 25.09 14.93 -2.29
CA ALA A 64 26.45 15.23 -1.86
C ALA A 64 26.62 16.62 -1.23
N SER A 65 25.56 17.43 -1.09
CA SER A 65 25.66 18.79 -0.53
C SER A 65 26.32 18.89 0.85
N PRO A 66 26.17 17.91 1.79
CA PRO A 66 26.88 17.95 3.07
C PRO A 66 28.41 17.89 2.97
N CYS A 67 28.95 17.43 1.83
CA CYS A 67 30.39 17.36 1.57
C CYS A 67 31.00 18.69 1.08
N TYR A 68 30.19 19.74 0.92
CA TYR A 68 30.64 21.05 0.46
C TYR A 68 30.49 22.13 1.55
N PRO A 69 31.32 23.19 1.51
CA PRO A 69 32.54 23.29 0.70
C PRO A 69 33.60 22.25 1.15
N PRO A 70 34.50 21.79 0.27
CA PRO A 70 35.46 20.73 0.59
C PRO A 70 36.37 21.06 1.78
N SER A 71 36.65 22.35 1.99
CA SER A 71 37.47 22.85 3.09
C SER A 71 36.78 22.73 4.45
N HIS A 72 35.44 22.83 4.48
CA HIS A 72 34.63 22.84 5.70
C HIS A 72 33.24 22.25 5.41
N PRO A 73 33.10 20.91 5.36
CA PRO A 73 31.82 20.24 5.06
C PRO A 73 30.72 20.69 6.03
N SER A 74 29.59 21.17 5.52
CA SER A 74 28.52 21.75 6.34
C SER A 74 27.60 20.71 7.01
N GLY A 75 27.90 19.41 6.91
CA GLY A 75 27.11 18.33 7.48
C GLY A 75 27.85 16.99 7.55
N ASN A 76 27.11 15.89 7.77
CA ASN A 76 27.69 14.55 7.90
C ASN A 76 28.08 13.94 6.55
N CYS A 77 29.14 14.45 5.92
CA CYS A 77 29.66 13.92 4.66
C CYS A 77 30.05 12.43 4.77
N THR A 78 30.50 11.96 5.94
CA THR A 78 30.83 10.55 6.18
C THR A 78 29.63 9.62 6.00
N ASP A 79 28.43 10.03 6.46
CA ASP A 79 27.20 9.29 6.23
C ASP A 79 26.84 9.25 4.74
N VAL A 80 27.09 10.34 4.01
CA VAL A 80 26.88 10.38 2.57
C VAL A 80 27.80 9.40 1.85
N ILE A 81 29.09 9.39 2.16
CA ILE A 81 30.08 8.52 1.51
C ILE A 81 29.76 7.04 1.78
N THR A 82 29.42 6.69 3.02
CA THR A 82 29.05 5.32 3.39
C THR A 82 27.73 4.90 2.72
N ASN A 83 26.74 5.81 2.80
CA ASN A 83 25.36 5.73 2.33
C ASN A 83 25.14 5.71 0.80
N PHE A 84 26.09 6.23 0.03
CA PHE A 84 25.78 6.79 -1.29
C PHE A 84 25.15 5.77 -2.24
N ASN A 85 25.59 4.53 -2.18
CA ASN A 85 25.11 3.47 -3.08
C ASN A 85 23.90 2.71 -2.52
N ASP A 86 23.43 3.01 -1.31
CA ASP A 86 22.29 2.32 -0.71
C ASP A 86 20.97 2.95 -1.18
N GLY A 87 20.23 2.24 -2.02
CA GLY A 87 18.97 2.70 -2.57
C GLY A 87 17.87 2.96 -1.55
N ASN A 88 17.81 2.22 -0.43
CA ASN A 88 16.85 2.51 0.63
C ASN A 88 17.18 3.82 1.33
N TRP A 89 18.47 4.04 1.61
CA TRP A 89 18.92 5.30 2.18
C TRP A 89 18.70 6.47 1.22
N ARG A 90 18.93 6.29 -0.09
CA ARG A 90 18.63 7.33 -1.09
C ARG A 90 17.14 7.63 -1.18
N ALA A 91 16.29 6.60 -1.17
CA ALA A 91 14.84 6.76 -1.19
C ALA A 91 14.31 7.54 0.03
N SER A 92 14.96 7.39 1.19
CA SER A 92 14.60 8.12 2.42
C SER A 92 14.93 9.62 2.39
N ARG A 93 15.61 10.10 1.35
CA ARG A 93 16.04 11.50 1.22
C ARG A 93 15.21 12.22 0.16
N PRO A 94 14.65 13.41 0.45
CA PRO A 94 13.79 14.11 -0.50
C PRO A 94 14.54 14.56 -1.77
N GLY A 95 15.83 14.86 -1.69
CA GLY A 95 16.63 15.35 -2.82
C GLY A 95 17.41 14.29 -3.60
N SER A 96 17.43 13.03 -3.13
CA SER A 96 18.20 11.95 -3.76
C SER A 96 17.36 11.15 -4.76
N LEU A 97 17.97 10.67 -5.82
CA LEU A 97 17.38 9.76 -6.80
C LEU A 97 18.21 8.47 -6.83
N GLU A 98 17.61 7.35 -7.19
CA GLU A 98 18.35 6.08 -7.27
C GLU A 98 19.50 6.17 -8.26
N LEU A 99 19.26 6.86 -9.38
CA LEU A 99 20.25 7.13 -10.42
C LEU A 99 20.71 8.58 -10.36
N ALA A 100 21.99 8.78 -10.06
CA ALA A 100 22.58 10.09 -9.81
C ALA A 100 22.64 10.96 -11.07
N ASN A 101 22.63 10.39 -12.28
CA ASN A 101 22.58 11.17 -13.52
C ASN A 101 21.35 12.08 -13.58
N PHE A 102 20.22 11.69 -12.99
CA PHE A 102 19.02 12.53 -12.93
C PHE A 102 19.05 13.60 -11.83
N GLU A 103 20.04 13.58 -10.93
CA GLU A 103 20.30 14.71 -10.01
C GLU A 103 21.05 15.83 -10.73
N THR A 104 21.77 15.49 -11.81
CA THR A 104 22.58 16.42 -12.60
C THR A 104 21.78 17.08 -13.72
N TYR A 105 22.31 18.18 -14.25
CA TYR A 105 21.80 18.84 -15.44
C TYR A 105 22.94 19.25 -16.36
N MET A 106 22.93 18.77 -17.60
CA MET A 106 23.90 19.18 -18.63
C MET A 106 23.30 20.29 -19.50
N PHE A 107 23.94 21.44 -19.56
CA PHE A 107 23.53 22.55 -20.42
C PHE A 107 23.94 22.31 -21.88
N PRO A 108 23.25 22.95 -22.86
CA PRO A 108 23.61 22.85 -24.27
C PRO A 108 25.05 23.29 -24.60
N ASN A 109 25.61 24.20 -23.81
CA ASN A 109 27.00 24.66 -23.94
C ASN A 109 28.04 23.63 -23.46
N GLY A 110 27.60 22.46 -22.97
CA GLY A 110 28.47 21.39 -22.47
C GLY A 110 28.90 21.53 -21.01
N THR A 111 28.45 22.57 -20.30
CA THR A 111 28.66 22.70 -18.85
C THR A 111 27.67 21.83 -18.08
N ILE A 112 28.09 21.30 -16.93
CA ILE A 112 27.27 20.43 -16.09
C ILE A 112 27.01 21.14 -14.76
N ASP A 113 25.73 21.27 -14.39
CA ASP A 113 25.29 21.65 -13.05
C ASP A 113 25.00 20.38 -12.25
N ALA A 114 25.87 20.09 -11.29
CA ALA A 114 25.83 18.88 -10.50
C ALA A 114 26.42 19.13 -9.10
N CYS A 115 26.13 18.21 -8.20
CA CYS A 115 26.77 18.13 -6.89
C CYS A 115 27.35 16.72 -6.73
N PHE A 116 28.57 16.57 -7.22
CA PHE A 116 29.28 15.29 -7.26
C PHE A 116 29.80 14.88 -5.89
N LEU A 117 29.91 13.58 -5.64
CA LEU A 117 30.50 13.05 -4.42
C LEU A 117 32.00 13.34 -4.38
N ASN A 118 32.68 13.19 -5.52
CA ASN A 118 34.05 13.66 -5.68
C ASN A 118 34.05 15.18 -5.85
N THR A 119 34.29 15.87 -4.73
CA THR A 119 34.19 17.32 -4.63
C THR A 119 35.23 18.09 -5.46
N THR A 120 36.25 17.41 -5.97
CA THR A 120 37.31 18.02 -6.80
C THR A 120 36.88 18.27 -8.25
N ILE A 121 35.84 17.60 -8.74
CA ILE A 121 35.43 17.66 -10.15
C ILE A 121 34.91 19.06 -10.52
N THR A 122 33.92 19.56 -9.78
CA THR A 122 33.33 20.88 -10.03
C THR A 122 33.83 21.94 -9.05
N GLY A 123 34.34 21.54 -7.88
CA GLY A 123 34.70 22.44 -6.78
C GLY A 123 33.52 23.18 -6.13
N LYS A 124 32.30 23.00 -6.66
CA LYS A 124 31.06 23.62 -6.19
C LYS A 124 29.89 22.64 -6.30
N CYS A 125 28.96 22.72 -5.35
CA CYS A 125 27.72 21.94 -5.36
C CYS A 125 26.62 22.76 -6.04
N GLY A 126 26.19 22.32 -7.22
CA GLY A 126 25.04 22.86 -7.95
C GLY A 126 23.73 22.16 -7.59
N GLN A 127 22.58 22.81 -7.81
CA GLN A 127 21.27 22.20 -7.55
C GLN A 127 20.92 21.15 -8.61
N GLY A 128 21.39 21.32 -9.86
CA GLY A 128 21.12 20.40 -10.95
C GLY A 128 19.62 20.29 -11.24
N SER A 129 19.12 19.06 -11.33
CA SER A 129 17.71 18.77 -11.58
C SER A 129 16.90 18.57 -10.29
N VAL A 130 17.51 18.66 -9.11
CA VAL A 130 16.85 18.41 -7.81
C VAL A 130 15.85 19.53 -7.50
N PRO A 131 14.59 19.22 -7.13
CA PRO A 131 13.59 20.22 -6.72
C PRO A 131 14.05 21.06 -5.54
N VAL A 132 13.60 22.31 -5.46
CA VAL A 132 14.09 23.30 -4.47
C VAL A 132 13.22 23.38 -3.22
N ILE A 133 11.92 23.13 -3.36
CA ILE A 133 10.94 23.14 -2.28
C ILE A 133 9.88 22.10 -2.56
N GLY A 134 9.28 21.56 -1.51
CA GLY A 134 8.24 20.56 -1.64
C GLY A 134 7.46 20.32 -0.36
N VAL A 135 6.58 19.33 -0.44
CA VAL A 135 5.71 18.89 0.64
C VAL A 135 6.04 17.44 1.01
N ASP A 136 6.30 17.19 2.28
CA ASP A 136 6.30 15.85 2.86
C ASP A 136 4.86 15.41 3.10
N ALA A 137 4.29 14.71 2.13
CA ALA A 137 2.89 14.27 2.19
C ALA A 137 2.76 13.04 3.09
N ARG A 138 1.95 13.17 4.15
CA ARG A 138 1.61 12.06 5.07
C ARG A 138 0.14 11.70 5.09
N SER A 139 -0.69 12.56 4.52
CA SER A 139 -2.14 12.39 4.44
C SER A 139 -2.68 12.81 3.08
N VAL A 140 -3.92 12.41 2.79
CA VAL A 140 -4.65 12.83 1.59
C VAL A 140 -4.81 14.37 1.57
N ALA A 141 -5.06 14.99 2.73
CA ALA A 141 -5.23 16.44 2.85
C ALA A 141 -3.96 17.22 2.45
N ASP A 142 -2.77 16.71 2.80
CA ASP A 142 -1.50 17.34 2.41
C ASP A 142 -1.34 17.35 0.89
N ILE A 143 -1.72 16.25 0.23
CA ILE A 143 -1.69 16.13 -1.23
C ILE A 143 -2.70 17.10 -1.86
N GLN A 144 -3.92 17.18 -1.34
CA GLN A 144 -4.94 18.11 -1.83
C GLN A 144 -4.51 19.57 -1.71
N ALA A 145 -3.90 19.96 -0.57
CA ALA A 145 -3.38 21.30 -0.36
C ALA A 145 -2.23 21.61 -1.34
N ALA A 146 -1.28 20.68 -1.50
CA ALA A 146 -0.15 20.83 -2.40
C ALA A 146 -0.57 20.96 -3.88
N ILE A 147 -1.54 20.13 -4.32
CA ILE A 147 -2.10 20.18 -5.67
C ILE A 147 -2.81 21.50 -5.91
N THR A 148 -3.71 21.90 -5.00
CA THR A 148 -4.48 23.16 -5.12
C THR A 148 -3.54 24.36 -5.23
N PHE A 149 -2.50 24.40 -4.40
CA PHE A 149 -1.47 25.43 -4.44
C PHE A 149 -0.69 25.43 -5.77
N ALA A 150 -0.33 24.26 -6.28
CA ALA A 150 0.36 24.14 -7.56
C ALA A 150 -0.49 24.65 -8.74
N VAL A 151 -1.81 24.40 -8.75
CA VAL A 151 -2.74 24.96 -9.76
C VAL A 151 -2.79 26.47 -9.68
N GLU A 152 -3.04 26.99 -8.47
CA GLU A 152 -3.28 28.40 -8.23
C GLU A 152 -2.10 29.24 -8.74
N HIS A 153 -0.88 28.78 -8.42
CA HIS A 153 0.37 29.43 -8.77
C HIS A 153 1.01 28.93 -10.07
N ASN A 154 0.36 28.02 -10.81
CA ASN A 154 0.86 27.46 -12.07
C ASN A 154 2.28 26.87 -11.95
N LEU A 155 2.56 26.17 -10.85
CA LEU A 155 3.90 25.64 -10.57
C LEU A 155 4.18 24.39 -11.38
N LYS A 156 5.45 24.19 -11.76
CA LYS A 156 5.92 22.89 -12.25
C LYS A 156 5.92 21.88 -11.11
N LEU A 157 4.85 21.07 -11.00
CA LEU A 157 4.70 20.03 -10.00
C LEU A 157 5.39 18.73 -10.45
N VAL A 158 6.13 18.11 -9.53
CA VAL A 158 6.71 16.77 -9.67
C VAL A 158 6.29 15.92 -8.48
N VAL A 159 6.01 14.65 -8.75
CA VAL A 159 5.67 13.67 -7.69
C VAL A 159 6.83 12.72 -7.53
N LYS A 160 7.30 12.57 -6.30
CA LYS A 160 8.37 11.64 -5.97
C LYS A 160 7.90 10.66 -4.89
N ASN A 161 8.06 9.37 -5.20
CA ASN A 161 8.00 8.31 -4.20
C ASN A 161 9.43 7.99 -3.72
N THR A 162 10.10 7.04 -4.36
CA THR A 162 11.45 6.59 -4.00
C THR A 162 12.57 7.24 -4.82
N GLY A 163 12.26 7.77 -6.01
CA GLY A 163 13.28 8.31 -6.93
C GLY A 163 13.94 7.25 -7.83
N HIS A 164 13.34 6.06 -7.96
CA HIS A 164 13.85 4.91 -8.74
C HIS A 164 13.62 5.02 -10.26
N ASP A 165 13.27 6.20 -10.77
CA ASP A 165 12.84 6.35 -12.15
C ASP A 165 14.00 6.38 -13.16
N PHE A 166 13.96 5.53 -14.18
CA PHE A 166 15.01 5.40 -15.20
C PHE A 166 14.98 6.46 -16.30
N ILE A 167 13.96 7.33 -16.32
CA ILE A 167 13.79 8.41 -17.32
C ILE A 167 13.60 9.80 -16.69
N GLY A 168 13.83 9.94 -15.38
CA GLY A 168 13.81 11.23 -14.68
C GLY A 168 12.43 11.85 -14.40
N ARG A 169 11.32 11.11 -14.51
CA ARG A 169 9.94 11.59 -14.25
C ARG A 169 9.67 12.07 -12.83
N SER A 170 10.48 11.63 -11.87
CA SER A 170 10.33 11.96 -10.44
C SER A 170 11.16 13.17 -9.98
N THR A 171 11.76 13.89 -10.93
CA THR A 171 12.57 15.09 -10.64
C THR A 171 12.43 16.12 -11.77
N ALA A 172 12.66 17.38 -11.47
CA ALA A 172 12.85 18.40 -12.50
C ALA A 172 13.48 19.67 -11.91
N ARG A 173 14.36 20.30 -12.71
CA ARG A 173 14.98 21.58 -12.37
C ARG A 173 13.93 22.65 -12.07
N GLY A 174 14.05 23.30 -10.91
CA GLY A 174 13.20 24.41 -10.49
C GLY A 174 11.74 24.03 -10.20
N ALA A 175 11.46 22.73 -10.00
CA ALA A 175 10.12 22.24 -9.72
C ALA A 175 9.76 22.29 -8.23
N PHE A 176 8.45 22.23 -7.99
CA PHE A 176 7.82 21.98 -6.70
C PHE A 176 7.57 20.47 -6.57
N VAL A 177 8.02 19.83 -5.48
CA VAL A 177 7.90 18.37 -5.31
C VAL A 177 6.87 17.99 -4.26
N VAL A 178 6.02 17.02 -4.57
CA VAL A 178 5.21 16.30 -3.58
C VAL A 178 5.88 14.96 -3.32
N TRP A 179 6.34 14.77 -2.08
CA TRP A 179 7.07 13.58 -1.66
C TRP A 179 6.14 12.66 -0.87
N THR A 180 5.82 11.49 -1.44
CA THR A 180 4.84 10.54 -0.87
C THR A 180 5.48 9.41 -0.06
N HIS A 181 6.81 9.39 0.07
CA HIS A 181 7.56 8.29 0.67
C HIS A 181 7.11 7.94 2.10
N ASN A 182 6.72 8.94 2.90
CA ASN A 182 6.33 8.72 4.30
C ASN A 182 4.90 8.20 4.48
N MET A 183 4.13 7.99 3.40
CA MET A 183 2.83 7.32 3.44
C MET A 183 2.99 5.80 3.53
N LYS A 184 3.45 5.31 4.70
CA LYS A 184 3.85 3.92 4.96
C LYS A 184 2.75 3.03 5.58
N ASN A 185 1.48 3.40 5.44
CA ASN A 185 0.39 2.59 6.00
C ASN A 185 0.27 1.25 5.27
N ILE A 186 0.16 0.14 6.00
CA ILE A 186 0.00 -1.21 5.45
C ILE A 186 -1.11 -1.89 6.24
N THR A 187 -2.14 -2.37 5.55
CA THR A 187 -3.24 -3.13 6.17
C THR A 187 -3.51 -4.41 5.41
N TYR A 188 -3.51 -5.54 6.11
CA TYR A 188 -3.89 -6.84 5.55
C TYR A 188 -5.35 -7.13 5.89
N ASP A 189 -6.10 -7.54 4.87
CA ASP A 189 -7.53 -7.81 4.94
C ASP A 189 -7.80 -9.19 4.32
N ALA A 190 -8.11 -10.19 5.15
CA ALA A 190 -8.34 -11.57 4.71
C ALA A 190 -9.66 -11.76 3.92
N ALA A 191 -10.59 -10.81 4.04
CA ALA A 191 -11.86 -10.80 3.34
C ALA A 191 -12.16 -9.39 2.81
N PHE A 192 -11.21 -8.82 2.07
CA PHE A 192 -11.35 -7.50 1.47
C PHE A 192 -12.47 -7.50 0.43
N VAL A 193 -13.39 -6.55 0.56
CA VAL A 193 -14.45 -6.30 -0.43
C VAL A 193 -14.17 -4.94 -1.07
N PRO A 194 -13.86 -4.88 -2.37
CA PRO A 194 -13.68 -3.61 -3.07
C PRO A 194 -14.96 -2.76 -2.98
N GLN A 195 -14.83 -1.44 -2.97
CA GLN A 195 -15.98 -0.57 -2.79
C GLN A 195 -16.98 -0.67 -3.96
N GLY A 196 -18.25 -0.88 -3.64
CA GLY A 196 -19.32 -0.97 -4.65
C GLY A 196 -19.54 -2.38 -5.22
N VAL A 197 -18.89 -3.41 -4.68
CA VAL A 197 -19.06 -4.81 -5.10
C VAL A 197 -20.08 -5.55 -4.23
N PRO A 198 -21.03 -6.28 -4.82
CA PRO A 198 -21.92 -7.16 -4.09
C PRO A 198 -21.24 -8.52 -3.80
N GLY A 199 -20.57 -8.62 -2.65
CA GLY A 199 -20.31 -9.91 -1.98
C GLY A 199 -19.07 -10.71 -2.41
N GLU A 200 -18.23 -10.23 -3.33
CA GLU A 200 -16.95 -10.88 -3.62
C GLU A 200 -15.87 -10.45 -2.61
N THR A 201 -15.23 -11.44 -1.98
CA THR A 201 -14.15 -11.23 -1.03
C THR A 201 -12.81 -11.68 -1.60
N TYR A 202 -11.77 -10.92 -1.32
CA TYR A 202 -10.40 -11.18 -1.73
C TYR A 202 -9.47 -11.18 -0.51
N GLU A 203 -8.47 -12.05 -0.49
CA GLU A 203 -7.37 -11.93 0.47
C GLU A 203 -6.38 -10.88 -0.06
N ALA A 204 -6.42 -9.69 0.52
CA ALA A 204 -5.73 -8.53 -0.03
C ALA A 204 -4.90 -7.79 1.02
N ILE A 205 -3.98 -6.97 0.53
CA ILE A 205 -3.18 -6.06 1.35
C ILE A 205 -3.19 -4.68 0.70
N THR A 206 -3.55 -3.69 1.51
CA THR A 206 -3.59 -2.28 1.11
C THR A 206 -2.30 -1.61 1.52
N LEU A 207 -1.61 -1.04 0.54
CA LEU A 207 -0.32 -0.39 0.69
C LEU A 207 -0.48 1.12 0.43
N GLY A 208 0.01 1.94 1.35
CA GLY A 208 0.13 3.39 1.14
C GLY A 208 1.13 3.73 0.04
N ALA A 209 1.00 4.91 -0.56
CA ALA A 209 1.80 5.36 -1.69
C ALA A 209 3.32 5.25 -1.48
N GLY A 210 3.78 5.45 -0.24
CA GLY A 210 5.18 5.44 0.13
C GLY A 210 5.78 4.07 0.40
N VAL A 211 4.94 3.03 0.52
CA VAL A 211 5.39 1.67 0.88
C VAL A 211 6.30 1.11 -0.21
N GLN A 212 7.46 0.60 0.20
CA GLN A 212 8.43 -0.07 -0.65
C GLN A 212 8.20 -1.58 -0.65
N TRP A 213 8.68 -2.27 -1.67
CA TRP A 213 8.53 -3.72 -1.77
C TRP A 213 9.12 -4.48 -0.59
N ARG A 214 10.22 -3.99 0.00
CA ARG A 214 10.77 -4.54 1.25
C ARG A 214 9.72 -4.62 2.36
N GLU A 215 9.03 -3.51 2.60
CA GLU A 215 8.02 -3.42 3.66
C GLU A 215 6.79 -4.27 3.33
N ALA A 216 6.36 -4.26 2.06
CA ALA A 216 5.22 -5.04 1.59
C ALA A 216 5.46 -6.56 1.70
N TYR A 217 6.64 -7.06 1.30
CA TYR A 217 6.96 -8.48 1.39
C TYR A 217 7.07 -8.97 2.84
N LEU A 218 7.64 -8.17 3.74
CA LEU A 218 7.68 -8.51 5.17
C LEU A 218 6.26 -8.61 5.75
N ALA A 219 5.41 -7.62 5.48
CA ALA A 219 4.03 -7.62 5.94
C ALA A 219 3.22 -8.79 5.38
N ALA A 220 3.38 -9.14 4.10
CA ALA A 220 2.72 -10.31 3.53
C ALA A 220 3.23 -11.63 4.13
N ASN A 221 4.54 -11.74 4.35
CA ASN A 221 5.16 -12.94 4.91
C ASN A 221 4.75 -13.20 6.37
N GLU A 222 4.45 -12.16 7.17
CA GLU A 222 3.89 -12.30 8.53
C GLU A 222 2.55 -13.06 8.54
N HIS A 223 1.81 -13.01 7.43
CA HIS A 223 0.55 -13.73 7.25
C HIS A 223 0.72 -15.05 6.46
N GLY A 224 1.95 -15.50 6.19
CA GLY A 224 2.22 -16.69 5.37
C GLY A 224 1.81 -16.52 3.91
N ARG A 225 1.82 -15.27 3.40
CA ARG A 225 1.41 -14.91 2.05
C ARG A 225 2.58 -14.40 1.22
N MET A 226 2.43 -14.49 -0.09
CA MET A 226 3.31 -13.91 -1.09
C MET A 226 2.56 -12.92 -1.97
N MET A 227 3.31 -12.02 -2.61
CA MET A 227 2.78 -10.98 -3.48
C MET A 227 3.59 -10.89 -4.76
N VAL A 228 2.91 -10.58 -5.86
CA VAL A 228 3.56 -10.24 -7.12
C VAL A 228 4.11 -8.82 -7.00
N GLY A 229 5.43 -8.70 -6.90
CA GLY A 229 6.09 -7.42 -6.76
C GLY A 229 7.43 -7.29 -7.47
N GLY A 230 7.98 -6.09 -7.41
CA GLY A 230 9.28 -5.76 -7.99
C GLY A 230 10.44 -6.40 -7.22
N VAL A 231 11.53 -6.66 -7.94
CA VAL A 231 12.78 -7.16 -7.39
C VAL A 231 13.86 -6.13 -7.68
N SER A 232 14.52 -5.68 -6.62
CA SER A 232 15.66 -4.76 -6.66
C SER A 232 16.53 -5.04 -5.43
N ALA A 233 17.80 -4.61 -5.47
CA ALA A 233 18.67 -4.70 -4.32
C ALA A 233 18.11 -3.87 -3.16
N GLY A 234 18.00 -4.48 -1.97
CA GLY A 234 17.31 -3.88 -0.83
C GLY A 234 15.79 -3.71 -1.00
N ALA A 235 15.19 -4.19 -2.10
CA ALA A 235 13.78 -4.03 -2.45
C ALA A 235 13.27 -2.58 -2.28
N SER A 236 14.06 -1.62 -2.76
CA SER A 236 13.86 -0.16 -2.58
C SER A 236 12.74 0.43 -3.45
N ILE A 237 12.27 -0.29 -4.47
CA ILE A 237 11.19 0.14 -5.37
C ILE A 237 9.87 0.39 -4.59
N GLY A 238 9.17 1.48 -4.91
CA GLY A 238 7.86 1.80 -4.34
C GLY A 238 6.73 0.93 -4.91
N ALA A 239 6.01 0.22 -4.05
CA ALA A 239 4.97 -0.73 -4.42
C ALA A 239 3.69 -0.06 -4.97
N ALA A 240 3.36 1.14 -4.49
CA ALA A 240 2.14 1.88 -4.85
C ALA A 240 2.42 3.14 -5.71
N GLY A 241 3.48 3.10 -6.54
CA GLY A 241 3.91 4.24 -7.35
C GLY A 241 4.07 3.93 -8.85
N GLY A 242 5.19 4.43 -9.42
CA GLY A 242 5.53 4.24 -10.84
C GLY A 242 5.59 2.78 -11.27
N TRP A 243 6.03 1.87 -10.37
CA TRP A 243 6.12 0.44 -10.65
C TRP A 243 4.76 -0.11 -11.11
N LEU A 244 3.70 0.08 -10.32
CA LEU A 244 2.36 -0.37 -10.68
C LEU A 244 1.86 0.33 -11.94
N THR A 245 1.92 1.66 -11.92
CA THR A 245 1.24 2.48 -12.93
C THR A 245 1.85 2.35 -14.32
N GLY A 246 3.08 1.87 -14.44
CA GLY A 246 3.70 1.50 -15.73
C GLY A 246 3.55 0.02 -16.14
N GLY A 247 3.02 -0.86 -15.27
CA GLY A 247 2.82 -2.29 -15.53
C GLY A 247 3.22 -3.18 -14.35
N GLY A 248 4.45 -3.01 -13.86
CA GLY A 248 4.94 -3.65 -12.65
C GLY A 248 5.16 -5.15 -12.82
N HIS A 249 6.23 -5.55 -13.50
CA HIS A 249 6.58 -6.97 -13.55
C HIS A 249 7.28 -7.46 -12.27
N SER A 250 7.23 -8.77 -12.09
CA SER A 250 7.96 -9.53 -11.09
C SER A 250 8.76 -10.63 -11.77
N VAL A 251 10.09 -10.59 -11.65
CA VAL A 251 10.97 -11.65 -12.19
C VAL A 251 10.72 -13.01 -11.53
N LEU A 252 10.13 -13.05 -10.34
CA LEU A 252 9.89 -14.29 -9.60
C LEU A 252 8.52 -14.92 -9.88
N LEU A 253 7.52 -14.08 -10.17
CA LEU A 253 6.11 -14.49 -10.07
C LEU A 253 5.27 -14.13 -11.30
N SER A 254 5.72 -13.24 -12.19
CA SER A 254 4.85 -12.79 -13.27
C SER A 254 4.42 -13.87 -14.25
N PRO A 255 5.29 -14.79 -14.71
CA PRO A 255 4.86 -15.89 -15.56
C PRO A 255 3.82 -16.82 -14.93
N SER A 256 3.73 -16.89 -13.59
CA SER A 256 2.77 -17.75 -12.88
C SER A 256 1.52 -17.01 -12.40
N TYR A 257 1.62 -15.74 -12.00
CA TYR A 257 0.56 -14.98 -11.32
C TYR A 257 0.15 -13.66 -12.01
N GLY A 258 0.76 -13.33 -13.16
CA GLY A 258 0.50 -12.10 -13.91
C GLY A 258 1.33 -10.90 -13.45
N LEU A 259 1.08 -9.73 -14.02
CA LEU A 259 1.79 -8.49 -13.66
C LEU A 259 1.16 -7.84 -12.42
N GLY A 260 1.85 -6.87 -11.82
CA GLY A 260 1.34 -6.05 -10.71
C GLY A 260 0.01 -5.39 -11.04
N VAL A 261 -0.11 -4.86 -12.27
CA VAL A 261 -1.40 -4.34 -12.76
C VAL A 261 -2.50 -5.38 -12.78
N ASP A 262 -2.20 -6.65 -13.04
CA ASP A 262 -3.21 -7.72 -13.05
C ASP A 262 -3.67 -8.12 -11.64
N ASN A 263 -2.89 -7.74 -10.62
CA ASN A 263 -3.09 -8.07 -9.22
C ASN A 263 -3.66 -6.92 -8.37
N ALA A 264 -3.75 -5.71 -8.92
CA ALA A 264 -4.37 -4.56 -8.26
C ALA A 264 -5.91 -4.68 -8.30
N LEU A 265 -6.55 -4.50 -7.15
CA LEU A 265 -8.00 -4.57 -6.96
C LEU A 265 -8.64 -3.19 -6.84
N GLU A 266 -7.97 -2.28 -6.12
CA GLU A 266 -8.47 -0.93 -5.86
C GLU A 266 -7.29 0.05 -5.79
N ILE A 267 -7.46 1.25 -6.36
CA ILE A 267 -6.47 2.32 -6.35
C ILE A 267 -7.16 3.61 -5.91
N SER A 268 -6.59 4.25 -4.88
CA SER A 268 -7.02 5.57 -4.42
C SER A 268 -6.10 6.66 -4.97
N VAL A 269 -6.67 7.75 -5.47
CA VAL A 269 -5.96 8.81 -6.18
C VAL A 269 -6.55 10.18 -5.85
N VAL A 270 -5.68 11.18 -5.71
CA VAL A 270 -6.08 12.59 -5.69
C VAL A 270 -5.87 13.17 -7.08
N LEU A 271 -6.96 13.68 -7.65
CA LEU A 271 -6.97 14.28 -8.97
C LEU A 271 -6.40 15.70 -8.96
N SER A 272 -6.20 16.22 -10.17
CA SER A 272 -5.81 17.60 -10.36
C SER A 272 -6.81 18.64 -9.82
N THR A 273 -8.08 18.26 -9.78
CA THR A 273 -9.17 19.04 -9.20
C THR A 273 -9.10 19.12 -7.67
N GLY A 274 -8.23 18.33 -7.04
CA GLY A 274 -8.18 18.13 -5.60
C GLY A 274 -9.18 17.07 -5.09
N GLU A 275 -9.98 16.46 -5.97
CA GLU A 275 -10.91 15.41 -5.57
C GLU A 275 -10.17 14.11 -5.22
N TYR A 276 -10.56 13.49 -4.11
CA TYR A 276 -10.10 12.17 -3.71
C TYR A 276 -11.06 11.12 -4.26
N LEU A 277 -10.56 10.25 -5.14
CA LEU A 277 -11.33 9.19 -5.76
C LEU A 277 -10.76 7.82 -5.41
N ILE A 278 -11.68 6.88 -5.24
CA ILE A 278 -11.40 5.45 -5.18
C ILE A 278 -11.81 4.87 -6.52
N THR A 279 -10.94 4.05 -7.10
CA THR A 279 -11.09 3.51 -8.46
C THR A 279 -10.90 2.00 -8.41
N ASN A 280 -11.85 1.28 -9.00
CA ASN A 280 -11.85 -0.17 -9.13
C ASN A 280 -12.65 -0.58 -10.39
N GLU A 281 -12.96 -1.87 -10.57
CA GLU A 281 -13.68 -2.34 -11.76
C GLU A 281 -15.14 -1.84 -11.84
N TYR A 282 -15.72 -1.38 -10.73
CA TYR A 282 -17.12 -0.99 -10.60
C TYR A 282 -17.31 0.52 -10.45
N GLN A 283 -16.30 1.22 -9.92
CA GLN A 283 -16.28 2.66 -9.70
C GLN A 283 -15.12 3.31 -10.46
N ASN A 284 -15.42 4.31 -11.30
CA ASN A 284 -14.42 5.03 -12.12
C ASN A 284 -13.51 4.06 -12.89
N SER A 285 -14.11 3.06 -13.54
CA SER A 285 -13.40 1.94 -14.18
C SER A 285 -12.52 2.37 -15.35
N ASP A 286 -12.82 3.49 -15.99
CA ASP A 286 -11.96 4.12 -16.99
C ASP A 286 -10.65 4.64 -16.38
N LEU A 287 -10.73 5.32 -15.23
CA LEU A 287 -9.53 5.77 -14.50
C LEU A 287 -8.75 4.60 -13.90
N PHE A 288 -9.43 3.60 -13.35
CA PHE A 288 -8.79 2.37 -12.87
C PHE A 288 -8.03 1.65 -13.99
N TRP A 289 -8.63 1.54 -15.17
CA TRP A 289 -7.98 0.98 -16.36
C TRP A 289 -6.74 1.79 -16.75
N ALA A 290 -6.82 3.12 -16.76
CA ALA A 290 -5.70 3.98 -17.11
C ALA A 290 -4.56 3.96 -16.09
N LEU A 291 -4.86 3.87 -14.79
CA LEU A 291 -3.86 3.74 -13.73
C LEU A 291 -3.14 2.39 -13.77
N ARG A 292 -3.72 1.37 -14.41
CA ARG A 292 -3.12 0.05 -14.60
C ARG A 292 -2.31 -0.05 -15.91
N GLY A 293 -1.28 0.78 -16.07
CA GLY A 293 -0.34 0.70 -17.19
C GLY A 293 -0.18 1.99 -18.01
N GLY A 294 -1.01 3.01 -17.76
CA GLY A 294 -0.97 4.30 -18.45
C GLY A 294 0.11 5.27 -17.97
N GLY A 295 0.99 4.84 -17.06
CA GLY A 295 2.11 5.63 -16.54
C GLY A 295 1.79 6.42 -15.27
N GLY A 296 2.76 6.46 -14.36
CA GLY A 296 2.66 7.18 -13.09
C GLY A 296 2.75 8.69 -13.25
N SER A 297 2.18 9.40 -12.28
CA SER A 297 2.19 10.87 -12.23
C SER A 297 1.59 11.51 -13.49
N THR A 298 0.54 10.90 -14.03
CA THR A 298 -0.15 11.40 -15.24
C THR A 298 -1.61 11.73 -14.95
N TYR A 299 -2.34 10.87 -14.24
CA TYR A 299 -3.78 11.09 -14.01
C TYR A 299 -4.09 11.74 -12.65
N GLY A 300 -3.14 11.68 -11.72
CA GLY A 300 -3.27 12.17 -10.35
C GLY A 300 -2.17 11.59 -9.46
N ILE A 301 -2.23 11.91 -8.16
CA ILE A 301 -1.30 11.41 -7.16
C ILE A 301 -1.94 10.21 -6.44
N VAL A 302 -1.37 9.02 -6.65
CA VAL A 302 -1.81 7.78 -5.98
C VAL A 302 -1.51 7.89 -4.49
N THR A 303 -2.49 7.55 -3.65
CA THR A 303 -2.40 7.59 -2.19
C THR A 303 -2.29 6.20 -1.57
N SER A 304 -2.96 5.21 -2.17
CA SER A 304 -2.92 3.81 -1.75
C SER A 304 -3.35 2.86 -2.86
N VAL A 305 -2.87 1.62 -2.78
CA VAL A 305 -3.22 0.54 -3.70
C VAL A 305 -3.51 -0.72 -2.90
N THR A 306 -4.58 -1.42 -3.24
CA THR A 306 -4.91 -2.73 -2.69
C THR A 306 -4.56 -3.83 -3.69
N TYR A 307 -3.73 -4.77 -3.26
CA TYR A 307 -3.29 -5.91 -4.06
C TYR A 307 -3.85 -7.21 -3.53
N ARG A 308 -4.21 -8.14 -4.42
CA ARG A 308 -4.45 -9.52 -4.02
C ARG A 308 -3.14 -10.19 -3.60
N THR A 309 -3.24 -11.08 -2.62
CA THR A 309 -2.12 -11.89 -2.12
C THR A 309 -2.33 -13.36 -2.47
N TYR A 310 -1.27 -14.17 -2.38
CA TYR A 310 -1.34 -15.62 -2.61
C TYR A 310 -0.74 -16.39 -1.43
N PRO A 311 -1.13 -17.66 -1.19
CA PRO A 311 -0.47 -18.50 -0.20
C PRO A 311 1.03 -18.65 -0.52
N ALA A 312 1.90 -18.58 0.49
CA ALA A 312 3.32 -18.80 0.28
C ALA A 312 3.59 -20.26 -0.15
N VAL A 313 4.33 -20.44 -1.24
CA VAL A 313 4.70 -21.75 -1.79
C VAL A 313 6.22 -21.91 -1.85
N PRO A 314 6.76 -23.14 -1.84
CA PRO A 314 8.17 -23.38 -2.10
C PRO A 314 8.54 -23.07 -3.55
N PHE A 315 9.81 -22.74 -3.79
CA PHE A 315 10.36 -22.40 -5.09
C PHE A 315 11.42 -23.42 -5.51
N LYS A 316 11.32 -23.87 -6.76
CA LYS A 316 12.45 -24.47 -7.46
C LYS A 316 13.27 -23.37 -8.09
N VAL A 317 14.57 -23.33 -7.81
CA VAL A 317 15.48 -22.38 -8.42
C VAL A 317 16.45 -23.12 -9.31
N TRP A 318 16.53 -22.72 -10.58
CA TRP A 318 17.42 -23.28 -11.57
C TRP A 318 18.50 -22.26 -11.92
N SER A 319 19.73 -22.55 -11.50
CA SER A 319 20.92 -21.76 -11.82
C SER A 319 21.63 -22.41 -13.00
N TYR A 320 21.94 -21.60 -14.02
CA TYR A 320 22.61 -22.09 -15.22
C TYR A 320 23.70 -21.14 -15.68
N GLN A 321 24.82 -21.70 -16.11
CA GLN A 321 25.90 -20.98 -16.75
C GLN A 321 26.44 -21.80 -17.93
N ALA A 322 26.67 -21.15 -19.06
CA ALA A 322 27.37 -21.74 -20.20
C ALA A 322 28.41 -20.77 -20.73
N ASN A 323 29.67 -21.16 -20.63
CA ASN A 323 30.83 -20.41 -21.09
C ASN A 323 31.38 -21.02 -22.39
N THR A 324 31.90 -20.19 -23.27
CA THR A 324 32.53 -20.63 -24.52
C THR A 324 34.01 -20.28 -24.55
N THR A 325 34.83 -21.24 -25.00
CA THR A 325 36.24 -21.01 -25.32
C THR A 325 36.43 -20.52 -26.76
N ASN A 326 35.37 -20.62 -27.59
CA ASN A 326 35.31 -20.13 -28.97
C ASN A 326 34.16 -19.12 -29.13
N SER A 327 34.49 -17.84 -29.23
CA SER A 327 33.51 -16.75 -29.36
C SER A 327 32.60 -16.86 -30.59
N SER A 328 32.99 -17.67 -31.59
CA SER A 328 32.20 -17.87 -32.81
C SER A 328 30.90 -18.65 -32.58
N VAL A 329 30.81 -19.42 -31.48
CA VAL A 329 29.63 -20.23 -31.11
C VAL A 329 28.65 -19.44 -30.24
N LEU A 330 29.08 -18.29 -29.69
CA LEU A 330 28.25 -17.47 -28.80
C LEU A 330 26.93 -17.01 -29.45
N PRO A 331 26.89 -16.57 -30.72
CA PRO A 331 25.63 -16.24 -31.39
C PRO A 331 24.64 -17.41 -31.44
N GLU A 332 25.11 -18.61 -31.79
CA GLU A 332 24.26 -19.80 -31.87
C GLU A 332 23.72 -20.22 -30.49
N LEU A 333 24.56 -20.16 -29.46
CA LEU A 333 24.16 -20.41 -28.07
C LEU A 333 23.07 -19.43 -27.62
N PHE A 334 23.24 -18.15 -27.92
CA PHE A 334 22.30 -17.11 -27.50
C PHE A 334 21.00 -17.14 -28.30
N GLU A 335 21.05 -17.35 -29.62
CA GLU A 335 19.86 -17.58 -30.44
C GLU A 335 19.06 -18.78 -29.94
N GLY A 336 19.76 -19.87 -29.58
CA GLY A 336 19.14 -21.03 -28.95
C GLY A 336 18.40 -20.64 -27.67
N LEU A 337 19.07 -19.90 -26.78
CA LEU A 337 18.46 -19.45 -25.52
C LEU A 337 17.18 -18.67 -25.77
N LEU A 338 17.21 -17.69 -26.67
CA LEU A 338 16.06 -16.86 -27.03
C LEU A 338 14.87 -17.70 -27.52
N ARG A 339 15.10 -18.75 -28.32
CA ARG A 339 14.01 -19.63 -28.81
C ARG A 339 13.37 -20.42 -27.67
N TYR A 340 14.17 -20.96 -26.75
CA TYR A 340 13.68 -21.79 -25.64
C TYR A 340 12.99 -20.99 -24.52
N GLN A 341 13.11 -19.65 -24.49
CA GLN A 341 12.41 -18.82 -23.50
C GLN A 341 10.89 -19.02 -23.50
N THR A 342 10.31 -19.24 -24.68
CA THR A 342 8.87 -19.50 -24.83
C THR A 342 8.43 -20.69 -23.99
N GLN A 343 9.16 -21.81 -24.09
CA GLN A 343 8.91 -23.02 -23.32
C GLN A 343 9.05 -22.79 -21.81
N PHE A 344 10.04 -22.01 -21.38
CA PHE A 344 10.27 -21.74 -19.97
C PHE A 344 9.11 -20.93 -19.36
N THR A 345 8.72 -19.83 -20.01
CA THR A 345 7.64 -18.96 -19.53
C THR A 345 6.28 -19.66 -19.49
N ASP A 346 6.01 -20.57 -20.44
CA ASP A 346 4.73 -21.28 -20.52
C ASP A 346 4.50 -22.24 -19.36
N GLU A 347 5.59 -22.83 -18.84
CA GLU A 347 5.57 -23.68 -17.65
C GLU A 347 5.66 -22.84 -16.35
N GLY A 348 5.67 -21.52 -16.47
CA GLY A 348 5.68 -20.59 -15.33
C GLY A 348 7.05 -20.34 -14.72
N LEU A 349 8.14 -20.62 -15.43
CA LEU A 349 9.48 -20.20 -14.99
C LEU A 349 9.67 -18.70 -15.26
N GLY A 350 9.87 -17.94 -14.19
CA GLY A 350 10.34 -16.56 -14.27
C GLY A 350 11.80 -16.43 -13.88
N GLY A 351 12.44 -15.32 -14.22
CA GLY A 351 13.74 -14.99 -13.64
C GLY A 351 14.50 -13.98 -14.48
N PHE A 352 15.82 -14.01 -14.38
CA PHE A 352 16.69 -13.05 -15.04
C PHE A 352 18.01 -13.70 -15.44
N GLY A 353 18.67 -13.11 -16.43
CA GLY A 353 19.96 -13.55 -16.89
C GLY A 353 20.63 -12.50 -17.76
N GLY A 354 21.80 -12.84 -18.29
CA GLY A 354 22.56 -11.96 -19.15
C GLY A 354 23.58 -12.68 -19.99
N ILE A 355 24.13 -11.91 -20.93
CA ILE A 355 25.12 -12.35 -21.88
C ILE A 355 26.41 -11.60 -21.60
N THR A 356 27.52 -12.32 -21.65
CA THR A 356 28.86 -11.76 -21.60
C THR A 356 29.61 -12.12 -22.88
N ASN A 357 30.78 -11.51 -23.08
CA ASN A 357 31.66 -11.86 -24.18
C ASN A 357 32.17 -13.31 -24.13
N GLN A 358 31.94 -14.02 -23.02
CA GLN A 358 32.44 -15.35 -22.75
C GLN A 358 31.32 -16.39 -22.58
N GLY A 359 30.04 -16.01 -22.62
CA GLY A 359 28.96 -16.95 -22.35
C GLY A 359 27.65 -16.33 -21.88
N ILE A 360 26.77 -17.18 -21.37
CA ILE A 360 25.45 -16.82 -20.83
C ILE A 360 25.32 -17.32 -19.39
N THR A 361 24.56 -16.60 -18.58
CA THR A 361 24.16 -17.02 -17.24
C THR A 361 22.73 -16.59 -16.98
N PHE A 362 21.96 -17.42 -16.28
CA PHE A 362 20.62 -17.08 -15.84
C PHE A 362 20.23 -17.84 -14.59
N LEU A 363 19.25 -17.28 -13.88
CA LEU A 363 18.65 -17.83 -12.68
C LEU A 363 17.13 -17.78 -12.81
N TYR A 364 16.49 -18.95 -12.85
CA TYR A 364 15.04 -19.07 -12.98
C TYR A 364 14.38 -19.66 -11.75
N PHE A 365 13.12 -19.28 -11.55
CA PHE A 365 12.31 -19.51 -10.38
C PHE A 365 10.98 -20.11 -10.81
N GLY A 366 10.67 -21.30 -10.29
CA GLY A 366 9.42 -22.01 -10.50
C GLY A 366 8.65 -22.11 -9.18
N PRO A 367 7.64 -21.27 -8.93
CA PRO A 367 6.82 -21.37 -7.72
C PRO A 367 5.97 -22.64 -7.76
N ASN A 368 6.00 -23.42 -6.67
CA ASN A 368 5.28 -24.70 -6.52
C ASN A 368 5.58 -25.72 -7.63
N MET A 369 6.79 -25.70 -8.21
CA MET A 369 7.17 -26.58 -9.31
C MET A 369 7.75 -27.91 -8.81
N THR A 370 7.44 -29.01 -9.50
CA THR A 370 8.01 -30.35 -9.20
C THR A 370 9.32 -30.57 -9.96
N ASN A 371 10.17 -31.48 -9.46
CA ASN A 371 11.40 -31.87 -10.17
C ASN A 371 11.12 -32.47 -11.55
N GLU A 372 10.01 -33.20 -11.70
CA GLU A 372 9.60 -33.80 -12.97
C GLU A 372 9.25 -32.72 -14.00
N THR A 373 8.41 -31.75 -13.62
CA THR A 373 8.06 -30.62 -14.50
C THR A 373 9.29 -29.81 -14.87
N LEU A 374 10.15 -29.50 -13.90
CA LEU A 374 11.38 -28.76 -14.17
C LEU A 374 12.27 -29.52 -15.16
N THR A 375 12.53 -30.81 -14.92
CA THR A 375 13.38 -31.63 -15.80
C THR A 375 12.80 -31.71 -17.20
N ARG A 376 11.49 -31.98 -17.34
CA ARG A 376 10.81 -32.00 -18.65
C ARG A 376 10.97 -30.67 -19.41
N THR A 377 10.93 -29.57 -18.68
CA THR A 377 11.01 -28.21 -19.24
C THR A 377 12.43 -27.83 -19.66
N THR A 378 13.45 -28.20 -18.87
CA THR A 378 14.83 -27.78 -19.09
C THR A 378 15.63 -28.77 -19.95
N GLN A 379 15.25 -30.05 -20.01
CA GLN A 379 15.99 -31.07 -20.73
C GLN A 379 16.23 -30.77 -22.21
N PRO A 380 15.26 -30.23 -23.00
CA PRO A 380 15.50 -29.88 -24.39
C PRO A 380 16.63 -28.84 -24.56
N TRP A 381 16.67 -27.84 -23.68
CA TRP A 381 17.74 -26.85 -23.64
C TRP A 381 19.08 -27.47 -23.26
N LEU A 382 19.11 -28.31 -22.23
CA LEU A 382 20.34 -29.00 -21.80
C LEU A 382 20.91 -29.89 -22.92
N ASN A 383 20.05 -30.59 -23.65
CA ASN A 383 20.45 -31.40 -24.80
C ASN A 383 21.02 -30.54 -25.94
N PHE A 384 20.40 -29.39 -26.21
CA PHE A 384 20.90 -28.43 -27.19
C PHE A 384 22.30 -27.93 -26.82
N VAL A 385 22.52 -27.47 -25.59
CA VAL A 385 23.85 -26.97 -25.18
C VAL A 385 24.89 -28.09 -25.14
N GLN A 386 24.50 -29.31 -24.75
CA GLN A 386 25.38 -30.48 -24.80
C GLN A 386 25.84 -30.79 -26.24
N SER A 387 25.01 -30.54 -27.24
CA SER A 387 25.40 -30.70 -28.65
C SER A 387 26.46 -29.67 -29.10
N LEU A 388 26.57 -28.55 -28.40
CA LEU A 388 27.58 -27.51 -28.63
C LEU A 388 28.91 -27.76 -27.90
N ALA A 389 28.98 -28.75 -27.01
CA ALA A 389 30.19 -29.07 -26.26
C ALA A 389 31.44 -29.36 -27.14
N PRO A 390 31.33 -30.10 -28.27
CA PRO A 390 32.47 -30.31 -29.17
C PRO A 390 33.02 -29.02 -29.80
N TYR A 391 32.22 -27.95 -29.82
CA TYR A 391 32.60 -26.65 -30.36
C TYR A 391 33.18 -25.69 -29.31
N GLY A 392 33.43 -26.19 -28.09
CA GLY A 392 34.13 -25.45 -27.03
C GLY A 392 33.21 -24.79 -25.99
N VAL A 393 31.94 -25.19 -25.92
CA VAL A 393 30.98 -24.73 -24.89
C VAL A 393 31.06 -25.64 -23.66
N VAL A 394 31.16 -25.04 -22.48
CA VAL A 394 31.16 -25.73 -21.18
C VAL A 394 30.02 -25.14 -20.35
N SER A 395 29.11 -26.00 -19.89
CA SER A 395 27.96 -25.59 -19.10
C SER A 395 27.91 -26.24 -17.72
N SER A 396 27.40 -25.50 -16.73
CA SER A 396 26.99 -25.98 -15.42
C SER A 396 25.50 -25.69 -15.20
N SER A 397 24.83 -26.61 -14.51
CA SER A 397 23.41 -26.52 -14.20
C SER A 397 23.18 -27.04 -12.79
N GLU A 398 22.55 -26.22 -11.95
CA GLU A 398 22.28 -26.54 -10.55
C GLU A 398 20.82 -26.21 -10.22
N THR A 399 20.18 -27.06 -9.42
CA THR A 399 18.79 -26.89 -9.00
C THR A 399 18.73 -26.88 -7.48
N TYR A 400 17.97 -25.93 -6.94
CA TYR A 400 17.78 -25.74 -5.50
C TYR A 400 16.32 -25.68 -5.12
N ASP A 401 16.06 -26.02 -3.87
CA ASP A 401 14.76 -25.90 -3.21
C ASP A 401 14.82 -24.81 -2.15
N PHE A 402 14.06 -23.74 -2.34
CA PHE A 402 14.01 -22.63 -1.41
C PHE A 402 12.59 -22.37 -0.91
N THR A 403 12.49 -21.95 0.35
CA THR A 403 11.24 -21.41 0.88
C THR A 403 11.05 -19.97 0.41
N TRP A 404 9.81 -19.49 0.40
CA TRP A 404 9.51 -18.09 0.08
C TRP A 404 10.33 -17.10 0.94
N THR A 405 10.42 -17.35 2.24
CA THR A 405 11.22 -16.53 3.17
C THR A 405 12.69 -16.47 2.77
N TYR A 406 13.27 -17.59 2.34
CA TYR A 406 14.66 -17.65 1.90
C TYR A 406 14.86 -16.90 0.58
N VAL A 407 13.93 -17.04 -0.37
CA VAL A 407 13.98 -16.31 -1.64
C VAL A 407 13.95 -14.80 -1.38
N ILE A 408 13.05 -14.35 -0.50
CA ILE A 408 12.98 -12.95 -0.07
C ILE A 408 14.33 -12.49 0.51
N ASP A 409 14.88 -13.22 1.49
CA ASP A 409 16.08 -12.80 2.19
C ASP A 409 17.32 -12.75 1.27
N GLN A 410 17.55 -13.81 0.50
CA GLN A 410 18.75 -13.93 -0.30
C GLN A 410 18.72 -13.07 -1.56
N PHE A 411 17.59 -13.06 -2.29
CA PHE A 411 17.53 -12.41 -3.60
C PHE A 411 16.97 -10.99 -3.55
N LEU A 412 16.26 -10.61 -2.47
CA LEU A 412 15.69 -9.26 -2.34
C LEU A 412 16.43 -8.41 -1.29
N TYR A 413 16.99 -9.00 -0.22
CA TYR A 413 17.65 -8.24 0.85
C TYR A 413 19.17 -8.29 0.85
N ASN A 414 19.78 -9.44 0.54
CA ASN A 414 21.23 -9.62 0.61
C ASN A 414 22.00 -9.27 -0.68
N ASN A 415 21.29 -8.94 -1.76
CA ASN A 415 21.89 -8.24 -2.89
C ASN A 415 22.17 -6.81 -2.42
N GLY A 416 23.45 -6.47 -2.22
CA GLY A 416 23.95 -5.28 -1.53
C GLY A 416 23.46 -3.91 -2.06
N PRO A 417 24.06 -2.79 -1.62
CA PRO A 417 23.57 -1.46 -1.98
C PRO A 417 23.56 -1.24 -3.50
N SER A 418 22.37 -1.02 -4.09
CA SER A 418 22.21 -0.52 -5.47
C SER A 418 21.71 0.92 -5.44
N GLY A 419 22.40 1.83 -6.13
CA GLY A 419 22.05 3.25 -6.17
C GLY A 419 23.27 4.11 -6.46
N GLY A 420 23.05 5.39 -6.76
CA GLY A 420 24.11 6.38 -6.97
C GLY A 420 24.86 6.26 -8.31
N GLY A 421 24.50 5.31 -9.17
CA GLY A 421 25.11 5.15 -10.49
C GLY A 421 24.64 6.18 -11.52
N TYR A 422 25.43 6.36 -12.57
CA TYR A 422 25.06 7.13 -13.75
C TYR A 422 24.74 6.15 -14.88
N VAL A 423 23.45 5.90 -15.10
CA VAL A 423 22.99 4.82 -15.99
C VAL A 423 21.82 5.30 -16.85
N LEU A 424 21.84 4.89 -18.12
CA LEU A 424 20.71 4.95 -19.03
C LEU A 424 20.32 3.53 -19.41
N VAL A 425 19.02 3.26 -19.42
CA VAL A 425 18.46 1.94 -19.69
C VAL A 425 17.50 2.03 -20.87
N THR A 426 17.47 1.01 -21.71
CA THR A 426 16.43 0.80 -22.72
C THR A 426 16.00 -0.65 -22.66
N SER A 427 14.71 -0.90 -22.85
CA SER A 427 14.18 -2.25 -22.91
C SER A 427 13.30 -2.51 -24.13
N ARG A 428 13.17 -3.79 -24.49
CA ARG A 428 12.25 -4.27 -25.53
C ARG A 428 11.60 -5.59 -25.10
N MET A 429 10.29 -5.63 -25.20
CA MET A 429 9.47 -6.80 -24.87
C MET A 429 9.38 -7.72 -26.08
N LEU A 430 10.21 -8.77 -26.14
CA LEU A 430 10.30 -9.63 -27.31
C LEU A 430 9.10 -10.57 -27.37
N SER A 431 8.36 -10.51 -28.48
CA SER A 431 7.21 -11.38 -28.72
C SER A 431 7.60 -12.75 -29.25
N ARG A 432 6.68 -13.72 -29.16
CA ARG A 432 6.86 -15.05 -29.76
C ARG A 432 7.17 -14.99 -31.25
N ASP A 433 6.56 -14.03 -31.95
CA ASP A 433 6.77 -13.82 -33.38
C ASP A 433 8.21 -13.37 -33.67
N THR A 434 8.69 -12.37 -32.92
CA THR A 434 10.09 -11.92 -33.00
C THR A 434 11.07 -13.05 -32.67
N LEU A 435 10.80 -13.82 -31.62
CA LEU A 435 11.66 -14.95 -31.22
C LEU A 435 11.64 -16.11 -32.22
N ALA A 436 10.59 -16.25 -33.04
CA ALA A 436 10.49 -17.28 -34.07
C ALA A 436 11.07 -16.85 -35.42
N ASN A 437 10.80 -15.61 -35.84
CA ASN A 437 11.05 -15.14 -37.21
C ASN A 437 12.25 -14.18 -37.33
N HIS A 438 12.65 -13.53 -36.23
CA HIS A 438 13.68 -12.49 -36.21
C HIS A 438 14.81 -12.77 -35.21
N THR A 439 14.93 -14.01 -34.71
CA THR A 439 15.86 -14.37 -33.62
C THR A 439 17.30 -13.93 -33.86
N SER A 440 17.86 -14.17 -35.06
CA SER A 440 19.27 -13.88 -35.33
C SER A 440 19.57 -12.38 -35.38
N GLN A 441 18.65 -11.58 -35.93
CA GLN A 441 18.77 -10.12 -36.01
C GLN A 441 18.72 -9.50 -34.61
N ILE A 442 17.74 -9.93 -33.79
CA ILE A 442 17.63 -9.43 -32.42
C ILE A 442 18.77 -9.94 -31.54
N ALA A 443 19.22 -11.19 -31.72
CA ALA A 443 20.35 -11.74 -30.98
C ALA A 443 21.62 -10.90 -31.21
N GLN A 444 21.90 -10.54 -32.46
CA GLN A 444 23.04 -9.70 -32.82
C GLN A 444 22.95 -8.30 -32.20
N ALA A 445 21.76 -7.67 -32.25
CA ALA A 445 21.54 -6.36 -31.65
C ALA A 445 21.79 -6.37 -30.12
N LEU A 446 21.30 -7.40 -29.44
CA LEU A 446 21.42 -7.56 -27.99
C LEU A 446 22.85 -7.93 -27.53
N MET A 447 23.58 -8.72 -28.32
CA MET A 447 24.99 -9.01 -28.03
C MET A 447 25.86 -7.76 -28.07
N ASN A 448 25.57 -6.80 -28.98
CA ASN A 448 26.34 -5.56 -29.10
C ASN A 448 26.27 -4.66 -27.86
N CYS A 449 25.24 -4.80 -27.03
CA CYS A 449 25.08 -4.07 -25.78
C CYS A 449 25.29 -4.96 -24.53
N SER A 450 25.68 -6.22 -24.71
CA SER A 450 25.74 -7.23 -23.64
C SER A 450 24.45 -7.28 -22.81
N ALA A 451 23.31 -7.45 -23.50
CA ALA A 451 21.99 -7.34 -22.88
C ALA A 451 21.78 -8.30 -21.71
N SER A 452 21.07 -7.82 -20.70
CA SER A 452 20.36 -8.66 -19.74
C SER A 452 18.96 -8.98 -20.26
N PHE A 453 18.39 -10.09 -19.80
CA PHE A 453 17.01 -10.46 -20.12
C PHE A 453 16.26 -10.85 -18.86
N ASN A 454 15.02 -10.38 -18.76
CA ASN A 454 14.09 -10.71 -17.71
C ASN A 454 12.97 -11.59 -18.29
N THR A 455 12.76 -12.75 -17.68
CA THR A 455 11.70 -13.69 -18.05
C THR A 455 10.46 -13.34 -17.23
N VAL A 456 9.77 -12.29 -17.68
CA VAL A 456 8.71 -11.60 -16.91
C VAL A 456 7.34 -11.59 -17.59
N ALA A 457 7.29 -12.03 -18.84
CA ALA A 457 6.06 -12.16 -19.62
C ALA A 457 5.82 -13.63 -19.99
N GLY A 458 4.91 -13.90 -20.93
CA GLY A 458 4.47 -15.27 -21.23
C GLY A 458 3.64 -15.88 -20.08
N GLY A 459 3.34 -17.18 -20.21
CA GLY A 459 2.56 -17.92 -19.21
C GLY A 459 1.23 -17.21 -18.85
N ARG A 460 1.03 -16.95 -17.55
CA ARG A 460 -0.16 -16.28 -17.01
C ARG A 460 -0.34 -14.86 -17.53
N VAL A 461 0.74 -14.12 -17.84
CA VAL A 461 0.65 -12.75 -18.38
C VAL A 461 -0.07 -12.71 -19.73
N SER A 462 0.16 -13.71 -20.58
CA SER A 462 -0.46 -13.84 -21.90
C SER A 462 -1.92 -14.28 -21.88
N GLN A 463 -2.42 -14.80 -20.75
CA GLN A 463 -3.80 -15.28 -20.62
C GLN A 463 -4.79 -14.14 -20.33
N PHE A 464 -4.31 -12.99 -19.83
CA PHE A 464 -5.15 -11.81 -19.64
C PHE A 464 -5.49 -11.15 -20.98
N GLY A 465 -6.71 -10.62 -21.10
CA GLY A 465 -7.16 -9.91 -22.29
C GLY A 465 -6.30 -8.67 -22.57
N ALA A 466 -6.08 -8.37 -23.86
CA ALA A 466 -5.30 -7.22 -24.30
C ALA A 466 -5.80 -5.88 -23.74
N ASP A 467 -7.11 -5.73 -23.55
CA ASP A 467 -7.76 -4.52 -23.05
C ASP A 467 -8.10 -4.56 -21.55
N SER A 468 -7.63 -5.57 -20.81
CA SER A 468 -7.89 -5.72 -19.36
C SER A 468 -7.35 -4.56 -18.52
N ALA A 469 -6.32 -3.88 -19.02
CA ALA A 469 -5.62 -2.81 -18.34
C ALA A 469 -5.09 -1.82 -19.39
N GLY A 470 -4.76 -0.58 -18.99
CA GLY A 470 -4.16 0.45 -19.85
C GLY A 470 -2.70 0.19 -20.22
N LEU A 471 -2.26 -1.07 -20.13
CA LEU A 471 -0.94 -1.56 -20.46
C LEU A 471 -0.85 -1.81 -21.97
N ASN A 472 0.29 -1.51 -22.60
CA ASN A 472 0.48 -1.80 -24.02
C ASN A 472 0.10 -3.26 -24.36
N PRO A 473 -0.84 -3.49 -25.30
CA PRO A 473 -1.30 -4.83 -25.68
C PRO A 473 -0.19 -5.82 -26.04
N ALA A 474 0.95 -5.32 -26.53
CA ALA A 474 2.10 -6.16 -26.89
C ALA A 474 2.67 -6.93 -25.68
N TRP A 475 2.47 -6.46 -24.44
CA TRP A 475 2.83 -7.21 -23.22
C TRP A 475 2.20 -8.60 -23.17
N ARG A 476 0.97 -8.74 -23.68
CA ARG A 476 0.24 -10.02 -23.67
C ARG A 476 0.81 -11.01 -24.69
N LYS A 477 1.58 -10.52 -25.68
CA LYS A 477 2.27 -11.33 -26.70
C LYS A 477 3.77 -11.52 -26.41
N ALA A 478 4.31 -10.74 -25.49
CA ALA A 478 5.69 -10.78 -25.07
C ALA A 478 6.01 -12.05 -24.28
N VAL A 479 7.27 -12.44 -24.30
CA VAL A 479 7.82 -13.61 -23.61
C VAL A 479 8.89 -13.17 -22.63
N ILE A 480 9.85 -12.39 -23.12
CA ILE A 480 10.93 -11.83 -22.31
C ILE A 480 11.02 -10.32 -22.51
N GLU A 481 11.60 -9.66 -21.53
CA GLU A 481 12.12 -8.30 -21.67
C GLU A 481 13.64 -8.39 -21.89
N ALA A 482 14.15 -7.74 -22.92
CA ALA A 482 15.58 -7.57 -23.13
C ALA A 482 15.97 -6.13 -22.77
N VAL A 483 17.05 -5.97 -22.00
CA VAL A 483 17.48 -4.69 -21.43
C VAL A 483 18.93 -4.42 -21.80
N CYS A 484 19.21 -3.23 -22.33
CA CYS A 484 20.56 -2.71 -22.53
C CYS A 484 20.77 -1.51 -21.61
N ALA A 485 21.93 -1.44 -20.97
CA ALA A 485 22.31 -0.32 -20.12
C ALA A 485 23.62 0.32 -20.61
N ALA A 486 23.67 1.65 -20.60
CA ALA A 486 24.89 2.42 -20.78
C ALA A 486 25.19 3.17 -19.49
N SER A 487 26.44 3.14 -19.04
CA SER A 487 26.88 3.83 -17.82
C SER A 487 28.13 4.66 -18.06
N TRP A 488 28.42 5.57 -17.13
CA TRP A 488 29.67 6.33 -17.11
C TRP A 488 30.10 6.65 -15.67
N ASP A 489 31.37 6.97 -15.48
CA ASP A 489 31.91 7.37 -14.19
C ASP A 489 31.65 8.85 -13.91
N GLU A 490 31.64 9.22 -12.63
CA GLU A 490 31.33 10.58 -12.18
C GLU A 490 32.26 11.66 -12.77
N ASP A 491 33.53 11.33 -13.01
CA ASP A 491 34.54 12.22 -13.58
C ASP A 491 34.56 12.27 -15.11
N THR A 492 33.63 11.57 -15.78
CA THR A 492 33.53 11.55 -17.24
C THR A 492 33.20 12.95 -17.76
N PRO A 493 34.01 13.50 -18.69
CA PRO A 493 33.75 14.82 -19.27
C PRO A 493 32.49 14.81 -20.14
N SER A 494 31.86 15.97 -20.32
CA SER A 494 30.62 16.09 -21.12
C SER A 494 30.73 15.63 -22.57
N SER A 495 31.92 15.62 -23.17
CA SER A 495 32.16 14.98 -24.47
C SER A 495 32.01 13.46 -24.40
N GLY A 496 32.62 12.81 -23.41
CA GLY A 496 32.52 11.36 -23.23
C GLY A 496 31.09 10.92 -22.94
N ILE A 497 30.37 11.68 -22.10
CA ILE A 497 28.94 11.42 -21.83
C ILE A 497 28.12 11.48 -23.13
N ARG A 498 28.39 12.46 -24.01
CA ARG A 498 27.71 12.56 -25.31
C ARG A 498 28.03 11.40 -26.24
N ASP A 499 29.27 10.93 -26.27
CA ASP A 499 29.67 9.78 -27.08
C ASP A 499 28.97 8.50 -26.61
N THR A 500 28.89 8.28 -25.29
CA THR A 500 28.13 7.17 -24.69
C THR A 500 26.64 7.25 -25.05
N ILE A 501 26.03 8.43 -24.98
CA ILE A 501 24.63 8.63 -25.38
C ILE A 501 24.43 8.34 -26.87
N GLN A 502 25.38 8.73 -27.73
CA GLN A 502 25.30 8.45 -29.16
C GLN A 502 25.38 6.95 -29.45
N GLN A 503 26.28 6.22 -28.79
CA GLN A 503 26.37 4.77 -28.88
C GLN A 503 25.06 4.12 -28.43
N PHE A 504 24.53 4.55 -27.29
CA PHE A 504 23.28 4.07 -26.72
C PHE A 504 22.09 4.25 -27.67
N ARG A 505 22.00 5.40 -28.36
CA ARG A 505 21.00 5.61 -29.43
C ARG A 505 21.15 4.64 -30.60
N GLY A 506 22.40 4.30 -30.96
CA GLY A 506 22.67 3.29 -31.97
C GLY A 506 22.12 1.91 -31.59
N TRP A 507 22.23 1.52 -30.31
CA TRP A 507 21.62 0.29 -29.81
C TRP A 507 20.09 0.34 -29.84
N ILE A 508 19.47 1.44 -29.42
CA ILE A 508 18.01 1.63 -29.48
C ILE A 508 17.51 1.45 -30.92
N GLN A 509 18.19 2.06 -31.89
CA GLN A 509 17.84 1.93 -33.31
C GLN A 509 17.94 0.47 -33.77
N ALA A 510 19.06 -0.20 -33.48
CA ALA A 510 19.25 -1.60 -33.90
C ALA A 510 18.19 -2.55 -33.33
N ILE A 511 17.79 -2.35 -32.07
CA ILE A 511 16.74 -3.13 -31.41
C ILE A 511 15.37 -2.81 -32.01
N HIS A 512 15.07 -1.53 -32.24
CA HIS A 512 13.83 -1.09 -32.88
C HIS A 512 13.66 -1.68 -34.28
N ASP A 513 14.72 -1.65 -35.09
CA ASP A 513 14.72 -2.19 -36.46
C ASP A 513 14.53 -3.72 -36.47
N ALA A 514 15.09 -4.43 -35.48
CA ALA A 514 14.97 -5.87 -35.36
C ALA A 514 13.62 -6.35 -34.80
N ALA A 515 12.90 -5.48 -34.06
CA ALA A 515 11.63 -5.82 -33.40
C ALA A 515 10.60 -4.66 -33.47
N PRO A 516 10.18 -4.22 -34.67
CA PRO A 516 9.41 -2.97 -34.86
C PRO A 516 7.95 -3.03 -34.39
N ASN A 517 7.44 -4.25 -34.13
CA ASN A 517 6.08 -4.50 -33.66
C ASN A 517 6.01 -4.75 -32.15
N ASP A 518 7.15 -4.89 -31.50
CA ASP A 518 7.26 -5.14 -30.07
C ASP A 518 7.25 -3.82 -29.28
N CYS A 519 6.83 -3.88 -28.00
CA CYS A 519 6.77 -2.71 -27.13
C CYS A 519 8.04 -2.51 -26.30
N ALA A 520 8.22 -1.32 -25.75
CA ALA A 520 9.20 -1.04 -24.70
C ALA A 520 8.48 -0.93 -23.35
N TYR A 521 9.14 -1.36 -22.26
CA TYR A 521 8.57 -1.20 -20.93
C TYR A 521 8.77 0.23 -20.44
N LEU A 522 7.67 0.97 -20.26
CA LEU A 522 7.67 2.39 -19.87
C LEU A 522 8.51 2.69 -18.61
N ASN A 523 8.65 1.76 -17.66
CA ASN A 523 9.44 2.00 -16.45
C ASN A 523 10.93 1.72 -16.62
N GLU A 524 11.33 0.85 -17.55
CA GLU A 524 12.73 0.54 -17.88
C GLU A 524 13.08 1.06 -19.30
N ALA A 525 12.52 2.22 -19.61
CA ALA A 525 12.62 2.83 -20.92
C ALA A 525 13.77 3.83 -21.02
N SER A 526 14.02 4.25 -22.26
CA SER A 526 14.96 5.33 -22.57
C SER A 526 14.23 6.66 -22.79
N PRO A 527 14.83 7.79 -22.39
CA PRO A 527 14.40 9.11 -22.84
C PRO A 527 14.44 9.22 -24.39
N PHE A 528 15.33 8.48 -25.07
CA PHE A 528 15.54 8.53 -26.52
C PHE A 528 14.73 7.48 -27.29
N GLU A 529 13.65 6.98 -26.72
CA GLU A 529 12.84 5.94 -27.34
C GLU A 529 12.23 6.42 -28.68
N ILE A 530 12.36 5.60 -29.72
CA ILE A 530 11.81 5.86 -31.05
C ILE A 530 10.32 5.53 -31.04
N ASP A 531 9.49 6.42 -31.59
CA ASP A 531 8.03 6.27 -31.63
C ASP A 531 7.42 5.91 -30.26
N TRP A 532 7.90 6.56 -29.20
CA TRP A 532 7.59 6.25 -27.81
C TRP A 532 6.08 6.12 -27.51
N GLN A 533 5.21 6.85 -28.23
CA GLN A 533 3.75 6.73 -28.12
C GLN A 533 3.28 5.30 -28.45
N LYS A 534 3.78 4.77 -29.56
CA LYS A 534 3.52 3.39 -30.00
C LYS A 534 4.28 2.39 -29.13
N ALA A 535 5.55 2.68 -28.81
CA ALA A 535 6.40 1.78 -28.04
C ALA A 535 5.87 1.57 -26.61
N PHE A 536 5.42 2.62 -25.92
CA PHE A 536 4.96 2.52 -24.53
C PHE A 536 3.48 2.22 -24.38
N PHE A 537 2.62 2.69 -25.30
CA PHE A 537 1.16 2.60 -25.14
C PHE A 537 0.46 1.89 -26.30
N GLY A 538 1.07 1.83 -27.48
CA GLY A 538 0.51 1.14 -28.65
C GLY A 538 -0.88 1.67 -29.01
N ALA A 539 -1.81 0.74 -29.28
CA ALA A 539 -3.19 1.08 -29.66
C ALA A 539 -4.00 1.77 -28.54
N HIS A 540 -3.56 1.68 -27.28
CA HIS A 540 -4.27 2.26 -26.14
C HIS A 540 -4.05 3.76 -25.96
N TYR A 541 -3.02 4.31 -26.62
CA TYR A 541 -2.61 5.70 -26.48
C TYR A 541 -3.76 6.71 -26.61
N ALA A 542 -4.59 6.58 -27.65
CA ALA A 542 -5.69 7.52 -27.90
C ALA A 542 -6.74 7.51 -26.78
N ARG A 543 -7.04 6.32 -26.21
CA ARG A 543 -7.97 6.16 -25.10
C ARG A 543 -7.38 6.70 -23.80
N LEU A 544 -6.12 6.38 -23.51
CA LEU A 544 -5.38 6.90 -22.35
C LEU A 544 -5.35 8.43 -22.37
N LYS A 545 -5.07 9.02 -23.53
CA LYS A 545 -5.09 10.46 -23.72
C LYS A 545 -6.47 11.08 -23.44
N SER A 546 -7.54 10.49 -23.96
CA SER A 546 -8.91 10.94 -23.68
C SER A 546 -9.26 10.92 -22.18
N ILE A 547 -8.81 9.89 -21.46
CA ILE A 547 -9.00 9.78 -20.00
C ILE A 547 -8.16 10.81 -19.26
N LYS A 548 -6.92 11.06 -19.69
CA LYS A 548 -6.06 12.13 -19.17
C LYS A 548 -6.74 13.48 -19.29
N ASP A 549 -7.27 13.81 -20.46
CA ASP A 549 -7.95 15.09 -20.71
C ASP A 549 -9.21 15.26 -19.85
N LYS A 550 -9.88 14.16 -19.49
CA LYS A 550 -11.05 14.14 -18.60
C LYS A 550 -10.68 14.38 -17.13
N TYR A 551 -9.68 13.69 -16.61
CA TYR A 551 -9.35 13.67 -15.17
C TYR A 551 -8.24 14.66 -14.76
N ASP A 552 -7.49 15.18 -15.72
CA ASP A 552 -6.48 16.20 -15.51
C ASP A 552 -6.67 17.44 -16.40
N PRO A 553 -7.78 18.18 -16.26
CA PRO A 553 -8.03 19.40 -17.03
C PRO A 553 -7.00 20.50 -16.77
N TYR A 554 -6.35 20.47 -15.60
CA TYR A 554 -5.33 21.45 -15.21
C TYR A 554 -3.90 21.04 -15.59
N ARG A 555 -3.72 19.83 -16.14
CA ARG A 555 -2.42 19.26 -16.56
C ARG A 555 -1.39 19.23 -15.44
N LEU A 556 -1.83 18.86 -14.24
CA LEU A 556 -1.10 18.99 -12.98
C LEU A 556 -0.04 17.94 -12.70
N PRO A 557 0.23 17.04 -13.63
CA PRO A 557 1.64 16.74 -13.83
C PRO A 557 1.90 16.54 -15.32
N SER A 558 2.69 17.43 -15.91
CA SER A 558 3.28 17.15 -17.22
C SER A 558 4.66 16.50 -17.01
N SER A 559 4.64 15.22 -16.65
CA SER A 559 5.47 14.29 -17.41
C SER A 559 4.97 14.23 -18.86
N PHE A 560 3.67 14.48 -19.11
CA PHE A 560 3.06 14.61 -20.44
C PHE A 560 1.83 15.57 -20.44
N SER A 561 1.76 16.57 -21.35
CA SER A 561 0.69 17.61 -21.56
C SER A 561 0.35 17.72 -23.07
N ASP A 562 -0.71 18.34 -23.61
CA ASP A 562 -1.01 18.16 -25.08
C ASP A 562 0.00 18.69 -26.12
N LYS A 563 0.88 19.64 -25.76
CA LYS A 563 2.09 19.96 -26.53
C LYS A 563 3.32 19.20 -26.01
N ASP A 564 3.13 18.55 -24.86
CA ASP A 564 4.08 17.80 -24.08
C ASP A 564 3.78 16.28 -24.02
N PHE A 565 2.86 15.74 -24.82
CA PHE A 565 2.86 14.33 -25.16
C PHE A 565 4.15 14.25 -25.98
N ASP A 566 4.30 15.11 -26.98
CA ASP A 566 5.55 15.34 -27.72
C ASP A 566 6.72 15.98 -26.93
N CYS A 567 6.57 16.34 -25.65
CA CYS A 567 7.65 16.86 -24.81
C CYS A 567 7.67 16.17 -23.44
N LEU A 568 8.39 15.05 -23.40
CA LEU A 568 9.19 14.68 -22.23
C LEU A 568 9.95 15.94 -21.75
N VAL A 569 9.48 16.63 -20.71
CA VAL A 569 10.25 17.74 -20.12
C VAL A 569 11.36 17.18 -19.23
N LEU A 570 12.28 16.46 -19.88
CA LEU A 570 13.71 16.49 -19.63
C LEU A 570 14.56 16.08 -20.86
N ILE A 571 14.15 16.40 -22.10
CA ILE A 571 14.96 16.07 -23.31
C ILE A 571 15.03 17.21 -24.34
N ASP A 572 14.70 18.45 -23.98
CA ASP A 572 14.91 19.55 -24.95
C ASP A 572 16.40 19.93 -25.10
N VAL A 573 17.31 19.36 -24.28
CA VAL A 573 18.76 19.54 -24.44
C VAL A 573 19.40 18.42 -25.27
N LEU A 574 18.88 17.20 -25.28
CA LEU A 574 19.51 16.09 -25.99
C LEU A 574 18.94 15.83 -27.39
N HIS A 575 17.69 16.22 -27.68
CA HIS A 575 17.17 16.20 -29.04
C HIS A 575 17.75 17.33 -29.90
N LYS A 576 17.88 18.55 -29.34
CA LYS A 576 18.48 19.70 -30.04
C LYS A 576 20.00 19.62 -30.23
N LEU A 577 20.67 18.63 -29.63
CA LEU A 577 22.11 18.42 -29.83
C LEU A 577 22.45 17.74 -31.18
N VAL A 578 21.48 17.21 -31.95
CA VAL A 578 21.79 16.49 -33.21
C VAL A 578 20.89 16.85 -34.42
N GLU A 579 19.74 17.52 -34.28
CA GLU A 579 18.98 17.99 -35.45
C GLU A 579 19.58 19.26 -36.10
N GLN A 580 20.68 19.06 -36.83
CA GLN A 580 20.93 19.84 -38.03
C GLN A 580 20.05 19.31 -39.16
N ARG A 581 18.90 19.96 -39.41
CA ARG A 581 18.37 20.35 -40.74
C ARG A 581 16.90 20.76 -40.68
N GLY A 582 16.64 22.03 -41.02
CA GLY A 582 15.44 22.42 -41.77
C GLY A 582 14.31 23.11 -41.02
N SER A 583 14.29 24.46 -41.10
CA SER A 583 13.12 25.34 -41.03
C SER A 583 12.45 25.60 -39.67
N LEU A 584 13.11 26.43 -38.84
CA LEU A 584 12.43 27.30 -37.87
C LEU A 584 12.32 28.71 -38.45
N THR A 585 11.09 29.14 -38.75
CA THR A 585 10.77 30.54 -39.06
C THR A 585 10.83 31.35 -37.76
N LEU A 586 11.97 31.98 -37.49
CA LEU A 586 12.12 33.00 -36.46
C LEU A 586 12.35 34.35 -37.15
N CYS A 587 11.52 35.33 -36.79
CA CYS A 587 11.61 36.72 -37.23
C CYS A 587 12.97 37.33 -36.82
N HIS A 588 13.86 37.52 -37.81
CA HIS A 588 14.61 38.74 -38.16
C HIS A 588 16.06 38.50 -38.64
N HIS A 589 16.28 38.99 -39.86
CA HIS A 589 17.51 39.49 -40.51
C HIS A 589 18.72 38.56 -40.79
N HIS A 590 18.91 38.30 -42.09
CA HIS A 590 20.12 37.86 -42.83
C HIS A 590 21.30 38.87 -42.78
N PRO A 591 22.54 38.60 -43.31
CA PRO A 591 23.00 37.48 -44.19
C PRO A 591 24.33 36.78 -43.77
N ALA A 592 24.50 35.45 -43.97
CA ALA A 592 25.25 34.74 -45.06
C ALA A 592 26.60 34.10 -44.62
N PRO A 593 27.08 33.01 -45.30
CA PRO A 593 27.82 31.91 -44.65
C PRO A 593 29.22 31.59 -45.24
N CYS A 594 30.04 30.81 -44.53
CA CYS A 594 31.26 30.20 -45.08
C CYS A 594 31.36 28.68 -44.78
N ARG A 595 31.43 27.90 -45.86
CA ARG A 595 31.66 26.44 -45.92
C ARG A 595 33.10 26.05 -45.59
N ARG A 596 33.32 24.87 -45.01
CA ARG A 596 34.37 23.90 -45.41
C ARG A 596 34.09 22.50 -44.86
N ARG A 597 34.68 21.50 -45.51
CA ARG A 597 34.27 20.09 -45.63
C ARG A 597 35.54 19.23 -45.40
N VAL A 598 35.40 18.06 -44.74
CA VAL A 598 36.21 16.80 -44.86
C VAL A 598 37.61 16.77 -44.17
N PRO A 599 38.24 15.62 -43.78
CA PRO A 599 37.83 14.19 -43.73
C PRO A 599 38.04 13.42 -42.39
N SER A 600 37.46 12.22 -42.41
CA SER A 600 37.72 10.94 -41.74
C SER A 600 39.17 10.51 -41.44
N SER A 601 39.31 9.75 -40.34
CA SER A 601 40.24 8.64 -39.99
C SER A 601 40.68 8.83 -38.54
N SER A 602 40.57 7.88 -37.60
CA SER A 602 41.11 6.53 -37.66
C SER A 602 40.50 5.65 -36.56
N LEU A 603 40.26 4.39 -36.90
CA LEU A 603 40.03 3.29 -35.97
C LEU A 603 41.16 3.21 -34.94
N ILE A 604 40.81 3.25 -33.66
CA ILE A 604 41.67 2.74 -32.59
C ILE A 604 40.80 1.87 -31.68
N SER A 605 41.01 0.57 -31.83
CA SER A 605 40.59 -0.48 -30.90
C SER A 605 41.23 -0.22 -29.53
N LEU A 606 40.41 0.06 -28.53
CA LEU A 606 40.82 0.07 -27.13
C LEU A 606 39.88 -0.85 -26.34
N THR A 607 40.37 -2.07 -26.16
CA THR A 607 39.91 -3.06 -25.20
C THR A 607 40.11 -2.53 -23.77
N PHE A 608 39.04 -2.44 -22.98
CA PHE A 608 39.11 -2.28 -21.53
C PHE A 608 38.12 -3.25 -20.85
N PRO A 609 38.55 -4.05 -19.85
CA PRO A 609 37.69 -4.87 -19.03
C PRO A 609 37.23 -4.07 -17.81
N GLY A 610 35.92 -4.00 -17.58
CA GLY A 610 35.35 -3.25 -16.46
C GLY A 610 33.84 -3.43 -16.39
N LEU A 611 33.38 -4.68 -16.39
CA LEU A 611 31.96 -5.02 -16.40
C LEU A 611 31.72 -6.20 -15.46
N ILE A 612 32.08 -6.01 -14.19
CA ILE A 612 31.81 -6.94 -13.09
C ILE A 612 31.64 -6.12 -11.81
N ALA A 613 30.46 -5.53 -11.63
CA ALA A 613 30.02 -5.03 -10.32
C ALA A 613 28.50 -4.87 -10.25
N PHE A 614 27.75 -5.81 -10.82
CA PHE A 614 26.39 -6.09 -10.39
C PHE A 614 26.30 -7.61 -10.36
N VAL A 615 26.14 -8.17 -9.15
CA VAL A 615 25.93 -9.60 -8.83
C VAL A 615 27.22 -10.43 -8.48
N TYR A 616 27.49 -10.47 -7.16
CA TYR A 616 28.20 -11.42 -6.28
C TYR A 616 29.72 -11.37 -5.91
N SER A 617 29.89 -11.46 -4.57
CA SER A 617 30.92 -12.09 -3.72
C SER A 617 32.17 -11.33 -3.24
N TYR A 618 32.27 -11.16 -1.91
CA TYR A 618 33.53 -11.20 -1.16
C TYR A 618 33.41 -12.16 0.03
N HIS A 619 34.33 -13.14 0.10
CA HIS A 619 34.54 -14.04 1.23
C HIS A 619 35.01 -13.29 2.48
N VAL A 620 34.31 -13.46 3.62
CA VAL A 620 34.76 -12.97 4.93
C VAL A 620 35.40 -14.11 5.72
N ARG A 621 36.68 -13.95 6.06
CA ARG A 621 37.36 -14.72 7.11
C ARG A 621 36.90 -14.20 8.49
N ASN A 622 36.59 -15.13 9.39
CA ASN A 622 36.27 -14.90 10.81
C ASN A 622 37.16 -13.85 11.51
N PRO A 623 36.57 -13.10 12.46
CA PRO A 623 37.16 -13.05 13.80
C PRO A 623 36.16 -13.28 14.94
N ARG A 624 36.74 -13.77 16.06
CA ARG A 624 36.12 -14.13 17.35
C ARG A 624 35.59 -12.91 18.15
N PRO A 625 34.72 -13.14 19.16
CA PRO A 625 33.96 -12.08 19.87
C PRO A 625 34.74 -11.48 21.04
N ILE A 626 34.23 -10.38 21.66
CA ILE A 626 34.39 -9.87 23.06
C ILE A 626 34.28 -8.31 23.10
N PRO A 627 33.70 -7.62 24.12
CA PRO A 627 32.49 -7.86 24.93
C PRO A 627 31.63 -6.57 25.13
N ALA A 628 30.57 -6.69 25.94
CA ALA A 628 29.71 -5.59 26.42
C ALA A 628 30.46 -4.52 27.24
N VAL A 629 30.02 -3.25 27.12
CA VAL A 629 30.25 -2.20 28.12
C VAL A 629 28.94 -1.47 28.39
N ALA A 630 28.56 -1.48 29.67
CA ALA A 630 27.39 -0.84 30.24
C ALA A 630 27.57 0.68 30.36
N SER A 631 26.41 1.37 30.28
CA SER A 631 25.96 2.65 30.88
C SER A 631 26.97 3.77 31.21
N TRP A 632 26.51 5.02 31.05
CA TRP A 632 26.35 6.02 32.11
C TRP A 632 25.54 7.21 31.54
N CYS A 633 24.53 7.63 32.29
CA CYS A 633 23.53 8.64 31.96
C CYS A 633 24.05 10.09 32.03
N SER A 634 23.39 11.03 31.33
CA SER A 634 22.81 12.18 32.03
C SER A 634 21.66 12.83 31.24
N ASP A 635 20.60 13.13 31.99
CA ASP A 635 19.32 13.71 31.61
C ASP A 635 19.39 15.13 31.06
N SER A 636 18.51 15.44 30.10
CA SER A 636 17.85 16.76 30.05
C SER A 636 16.41 16.61 29.55
N HIS A 637 15.47 16.65 30.49
CA HIS A 637 14.03 16.55 30.31
C HIS A 637 13.41 17.87 29.78
N ARG A 638 12.46 17.75 28.83
CA ARG A 638 11.22 18.56 28.71
C ARG A 638 10.11 17.71 28.04
N PRO A 639 8.82 17.98 28.31
CA PRO A 639 7.88 16.96 28.80
C PRO A 639 7.16 16.17 27.70
N ARG A 640 7.04 14.85 27.90
CA ARG A 640 6.08 13.99 27.19
C ARG A 640 4.68 14.32 27.66
N HIS A 641 3.73 14.45 26.72
CA HIS A 641 2.30 14.42 27.02
C HIS A 641 2.00 13.23 27.94
N ALA A 642 1.45 13.51 29.12
CA ALA A 642 1.05 12.47 30.07
C ALA A 642 -0.01 11.56 29.43
N LEU A 643 0.25 10.25 29.45
CA LEU A 643 -0.77 9.24 29.18
C LEU A 643 -1.90 9.40 30.22
N PRO A 644 -3.19 9.24 29.84
CA PRO A 644 -4.28 9.25 30.80
C PRO A 644 -4.03 8.19 31.90
N PRO A 645 -4.21 8.52 33.18
CA PRO A 645 -4.01 7.56 34.27
C PRO A 645 -4.99 6.39 34.14
N SER A 646 -4.50 5.16 34.33
CA SER A 646 -5.32 3.96 34.47
C SER A 646 -6.03 3.98 35.82
N LEU A 647 -7.35 3.82 35.83
CA LEU A 647 -8.16 3.80 37.06
C LEU A 647 -8.12 2.41 37.71
N GLY A 648 -8.04 2.36 39.03
CA GLY A 648 -7.99 1.14 39.84
C GLY A 648 -9.16 1.01 40.83
N VAL A 649 -9.02 0.09 41.79
CA VAL A 649 -10.02 -0.18 42.83
C VAL A 649 -10.22 1.06 43.70
N GLY A 650 -11.48 1.49 43.89
CA GLY A 650 -11.84 2.66 44.71
C GLY A 650 -11.82 4.01 43.99
N ASP A 651 -11.41 4.06 42.72
CA ASP A 651 -11.49 5.27 41.90
C ASP A 651 -12.93 5.55 41.44
N ARG A 652 -13.27 6.83 41.24
CA ARG A 652 -14.57 7.22 40.68
C ARG A 652 -14.59 6.89 39.17
N ILE A 653 -15.19 5.76 38.81
CA ILE A 653 -15.33 5.29 37.42
C ILE A 653 -16.68 5.73 36.85
N GLY A 654 -16.69 6.22 35.60
CA GLY A 654 -17.90 6.70 34.91
C GLY A 654 -18.57 7.85 35.68
N GLU A 655 -19.86 7.72 35.96
CA GLU A 655 -20.64 8.66 36.77
C GLU A 655 -20.45 8.45 38.29
N GLY A 656 -19.76 7.38 38.70
CA GLY A 656 -19.56 6.99 40.10
C GLY A 656 -20.43 5.82 40.57
N ASP A 657 -21.20 5.21 39.66
CA ASP A 657 -22.02 4.01 39.86
C ASP A 657 -21.31 2.71 39.39
N CYS A 658 -20.05 2.81 38.97
CA CYS A 658 -19.20 1.70 38.55
C CYS A 658 -18.18 1.29 39.61
N GLU A 659 -17.92 -0.02 39.72
CA GLU A 659 -16.96 -0.58 40.68
C GLU A 659 -16.09 -1.67 40.03
N LEU A 660 -14.81 -1.71 40.41
CA LEU A 660 -13.88 -2.79 40.05
C LEU A 660 -13.56 -3.62 41.30
N VAL A 661 -13.92 -4.90 41.29
CA VAL A 661 -13.65 -5.86 42.36
C VAL A 661 -12.57 -6.83 41.86
N LEU A 662 -11.54 -7.04 42.66
CA LEU A 662 -10.48 -8.01 42.40
C LEU A 662 -10.68 -9.25 43.27
N ASP A 663 -10.17 -10.39 42.81
CA ASP A 663 -10.19 -11.67 43.53
C ASP A 663 -11.59 -12.19 43.88
N VAL A 664 -12.50 -12.17 42.91
CA VAL A 664 -13.92 -12.55 43.10
C VAL A 664 -14.09 -14.05 43.33
N LEU A 665 -13.27 -14.88 42.69
CA LEU A 665 -13.32 -16.33 42.83
C LEU A 665 -12.27 -16.81 43.84
N PRO A 666 -12.59 -17.84 44.64
CA PRO A 666 -11.61 -18.56 45.45
C PRO A 666 -10.39 -19.02 44.63
N PRO A 667 -9.16 -19.01 45.18
CA PRO A 667 -7.95 -19.32 44.43
C PRO A 667 -7.96 -20.70 43.74
N ASP A 668 -8.54 -21.70 44.40
CA ASP A 668 -8.71 -23.06 43.88
C ASP A 668 -9.63 -23.13 42.65
N LEU A 669 -10.66 -22.27 42.61
CA LEU A 669 -11.53 -22.15 41.45
C LEU A 669 -10.89 -21.28 40.35
N ALA A 670 -10.24 -20.18 40.71
CA ALA A 670 -9.62 -19.25 39.75
C ALA A 670 -8.55 -19.91 38.88
N GLU A 671 -7.71 -20.78 39.46
CA GLU A 671 -6.65 -21.50 38.74
C GLU A 671 -7.18 -22.42 37.65
N VAL A 672 -8.33 -23.08 37.89
CA VAL A 672 -8.89 -24.09 36.97
C VAL A 672 -10.03 -23.55 36.12
N ALA A 673 -10.63 -22.41 36.47
CA ALA A 673 -11.83 -21.88 35.82
C ALA A 673 -11.60 -21.59 34.33
N PHE A 674 -10.44 -21.04 33.96
CA PHE A 674 -10.15 -20.72 32.55
C PHE A 674 -10.15 -21.96 31.66
N GLU A 675 -9.42 -23.01 32.05
CA GLU A 675 -9.31 -24.26 31.29
C GLU A 675 -10.60 -25.07 31.29
N LYS A 676 -11.35 -25.07 32.40
CA LYS A 676 -12.65 -25.74 32.48
C LYS A 676 -13.66 -25.06 31.56
N MET A 677 -13.80 -23.73 31.61
CA MET A 677 -14.72 -23.02 30.73
C MET A 677 -14.37 -23.20 29.25
N ARG A 678 -13.08 -23.19 28.89
CA ARG A 678 -12.64 -23.44 27.51
C ARG A 678 -13.15 -24.78 26.96
N LYS A 679 -13.34 -25.79 27.82
CA LYS A 679 -13.82 -27.14 27.45
C LYS A 679 -15.34 -27.34 27.64
N GLU A 680 -15.91 -26.75 28.68
CA GLU A 680 -17.32 -26.90 29.06
C GLU A 680 -18.26 -26.04 28.20
N VAL A 681 -17.81 -24.84 27.80
CA VAL A 681 -18.61 -23.87 27.06
C VAL A 681 -18.63 -24.23 25.57
N ALA A 682 -19.82 -24.25 24.98
CA ALA A 682 -20.00 -24.50 23.56
C ALA A 682 -19.85 -23.22 22.74
N TRP A 683 -18.65 -23.00 22.22
CA TRP A 683 -18.29 -21.82 21.45
C TRP A 683 -18.98 -21.77 20.08
N ASN A 684 -19.64 -20.65 19.79
CA ASN A 684 -20.25 -20.37 18.50
C ASN A 684 -19.65 -19.11 17.87
N VAL A 685 -19.79 -19.02 16.55
CA VAL A 685 -19.50 -17.81 15.78
C VAL A 685 -20.79 -17.00 15.68
N MET A 686 -20.70 -15.69 15.88
CA MET A 686 -21.84 -14.77 15.76
C MET A 686 -21.61 -13.81 14.60
N TYR A 687 -22.69 -13.47 13.90
CA TYR A 687 -22.67 -12.52 12.78
C TYR A 687 -23.41 -11.25 13.17
N HIS A 688 -22.85 -10.11 12.75
CA HIS A 688 -23.46 -8.80 12.92
C HIS A 688 -23.31 -8.00 11.63
N ARG A 689 -24.43 -7.61 11.01
CA ARG A 689 -24.46 -6.89 9.72
C ARG A 689 -23.72 -7.63 8.61
N GLY A 690 -23.83 -8.96 8.58
CA GLY A 690 -23.21 -9.83 7.58
C GLY A 690 -21.71 -10.10 7.78
N GLY A 691 -21.10 -9.61 8.86
CA GLY A 691 -19.70 -9.89 9.21
C GLY A 691 -19.56 -10.77 10.45
N GLU A 692 -18.58 -11.68 10.45
CA GLU A 692 -18.23 -12.47 11.63
C GLU A 692 -17.68 -11.56 12.75
N VAL A 693 -18.22 -11.71 13.95
CA VAL A 693 -17.72 -11.00 15.13
C VAL A 693 -16.39 -11.64 15.53
N PRO A 694 -15.30 -10.85 15.70
CA PRO A 694 -13.93 -11.35 15.87
C PRO A 694 -13.65 -11.85 17.29
N ARG A 695 -14.49 -12.76 17.79
CA ARG A 695 -14.39 -13.50 19.07
C ARG A 695 -15.45 -14.60 19.09
N LEU A 696 -15.18 -15.69 19.80
CA LEU A 696 -16.16 -16.74 19.99
C LEU A 696 -17.15 -16.34 21.09
N VAL A 697 -18.42 -16.68 20.91
CA VAL A 697 -19.48 -16.36 21.88
C VAL A 697 -20.28 -17.59 22.27
N ALA A 698 -20.80 -17.57 23.50
CA ALA A 698 -21.78 -18.52 23.98
C ALA A 698 -22.78 -17.80 24.90
N VAL A 699 -24.03 -18.26 24.90
CA VAL A 699 -25.09 -17.72 25.76
C VAL A 699 -25.57 -18.82 26.67
N GLU A 700 -25.51 -18.58 27.98
CA GLU A 700 -26.03 -19.50 28.99
C GLU A 700 -27.05 -18.78 29.88
N GLY A 701 -28.03 -19.50 30.40
CA GLY A 701 -29.06 -18.92 31.26
C GLY A 701 -29.86 -19.94 32.06
N GLU A 702 -30.77 -19.42 32.89
CA GLU A 702 -31.68 -20.23 33.70
C GLU A 702 -32.89 -20.66 32.88
N VAL A 703 -33.06 -21.96 32.69
CA VAL A 703 -34.23 -22.54 32.01
C VAL A 703 -35.25 -22.93 33.08
N ALA A 704 -36.46 -22.36 32.99
CA ALA A 704 -37.55 -22.64 33.93
C ALA A 704 -38.14 -24.04 33.73
N ALA A 705 -38.91 -24.52 34.70
CA ALA A 705 -39.48 -25.88 34.69
C ALA A 705 -40.46 -26.14 33.52
N ASP A 706 -41.04 -25.09 32.96
CA ASP A 706 -41.91 -25.12 31.77
C ASP A 706 -41.14 -25.04 30.44
N GLY A 707 -39.80 -24.99 30.50
CA GLY A 707 -38.90 -24.87 29.35
C GLY A 707 -38.71 -23.43 28.87
N SER A 708 -39.31 -22.43 29.51
CA SER A 708 -39.07 -21.03 29.16
C SER A 708 -37.69 -20.54 29.61
N PHE A 709 -37.10 -19.60 28.87
CA PHE A 709 -35.75 -19.10 29.14
C PHE A 709 -35.62 -17.59 28.88
N PRO A 710 -34.69 -16.90 29.57
CA PRO A 710 -34.50 -15.46 29.43
C PRO A 710 -33.82 -15.11 28.09
N ILE A 711 -34.21 -14.00 27.48
CA ILE A 711 -33.62 -13.54 26.22
C ILE A 711 -33.14 -12.10 26.29
N TYR A 712 -31.90 -11.87 25.88
CA TYR A 712 -31.29 -10.55 25.76
C TYR A 712 -31.18 -10.15 24.28
N ARG A 713 -31.99 -9.19 23.85
CA ARG A 713 -31.96 -8.71 22.46
C ARG A 713 -30.97 -7.56 22.32
N HIS A 714 -30.10 -7.72 21.33
CA HIS A 714 -29.15 -6.71 20.89
C HIS A 714 -29.10 -6.74 19.36
N PRO A 715 -28.56 -5.69 18.69
CA PRO A 715 -28.51 -5.69 17.24
C PRO A 715 -27.52 -6.77 16.79
N ALA A 716 -28.00 -7.95 16.41
CA ALA A 716 -27.25 -9.05 15.82
C ALA A 716 -28.16 -9.74 14.81
N ASP A 717 -27.59 -10.39 13.79
CA ASP A 717 -28.39 -10.94 12.71
C ASP A 717 -29.20 -12.17 13.20
N GLU A 718 -28.57 -12.99 14.04
CA GLU A 718 -29.17 -14.13 14.73
C GLU A 718 -28.67 -14.19 16.19
N SER A 719 -29.59 -14.33 17.14
CA SER A 719 -29.26 -14.53 18.56
C SER A 719 -28.76 -15.96 18.77
N PRO A 720 -27.59 -16.18 19.41
CA PRO A 720 -27.12 -17.53 19.71
C PRO A 720 -28.11 -18.30 20.59
N ALA A 721 -28.27 -19.60 20.34
CA ALA A 721 -29.12 -20.46 21.16
C ALA A 721 -28.66 -20.46 22.63
N LEU A 722 -29.60 -20.21 23.53
CA LEU A 722 -29.35 -20.23 24.98
C LEU A 722 -29.20 -21.67 25.46
N ARG A 723 -28.14 -21.93 26.23
CA ARG A 723 -27.93 -23.22 26.91
C ARG A 723 -28.11 -23.10 28.42
N PRO A 724 -28.43 -24.19 29.14
CA PRO A 724 -28.37 -24.18 30.59
C PRO A 724 -26.95 -23.84 31.09
N PHE A 725 -26.85 -23.23 32.27
CA PHE A 725 -25.56 -22.91 32.87
C PHE A 725 -24.67 -24.15 33.02
N SER A 726 -23.43 -24.04 32.56
CA SER A 726 -22.39 -25.04 32.80
C SER A 726 -22.00 -25.08 34.30
N PRO A 727 -21.42 -26.18 34.81
CA PRO A 727 -21.04 -26.31 36.21
C PRO A 727 -20.11 -25.19 36.68
N THR A 728 -19.11 -24.83 35.88
CA THR A 728 -18.17 -23.76 36.22
C THR A 728 -18.84 -22.38 36.20
N VAL A 729 -19.70 -22.11 35.23
CA VAL A 729 -20.42 -20.82 35.14
C VAL A 729 -21.42 -20.67 36.29
N SER A 730 -22.06 -21.75 36.74
CA SER A 730 -22.97 -21.75 37.89
C SER A 730 -22.26 -21.35 39.18
N LEU A 731 -21.04 -21.86 39.41
CA LEU A 731 -20.22 -21.47 40.56
C LEU A 731 -19.79 -20.01 40.50
N ILE A 732 -19.38 -19.52 39.32
CA ILE A 732 -19.04 -18.10 39.12
C ILE A 732 -20.27 -17.21 39.40
N ARG A 733 -21.44 -17.62 38.90
CA ARG A 733 -22.72 -16.92 39.12
C ARG A 733 -23.05 -16.76 40.60
N GLU A 734 -22.89 -17.80 41.41
CA GLU A 734 -23.15 -17.73 42.86
C GLU A 734 -22.29 -16.66 43.56
N HIS A 735 -21.01 -16.59 43.20
CA HIS A 735 -20.09 -15.58 43.76
C HIS A 735 -20.43 -14.16 43.25
N VAL A 736 -20.79 -14.02 41.98
CA VAL A 736 -21.23 -12.74 41.42
C VAL A 736 -22.51 -12.24 42.11
N GLN A 737 -23.47 -13.11 42.39
CA GLN A 737 -24.70 -12.75 43.11
C GLN A 737 -24.45 -12.30 44.54
N GLN A 738 -23.49 -12.92 45.24
CA GLN A 738 -23.10 -12.51 46.59
C GLN A 738 -22.53 -11.08 46.62
N VAL A 739 -21.82 -10.68 45.57
CA VAL A 739 -21.23 -9.33 45.45
C VAL A 739 -22.27 -8.28 45.00
N LEU A 740 -23.22 -8.67 44.13
CA LEU A 740 -24.20 -7.75 43.54
C LEU A 740 -25.42 -7.43 44.41
N ASP A 741 -25.77 -8.32 45.35
CA ASP A 741 -27.01 -8.27 46.12
C ASP A 741 -28.30 -8.29 45.26
N HIS A 742 -28.21 -8.87 44.05
CA HIS A 742 -29.36 -9.14 43.18
C HIS A 742 -29.13 -10.39 42.31
N PRO A 743 -30.19 -11.08 41.87
CA PRO A 743 -30.05 -12.28 41.03
C PRO A 743 -29.57 -11.94 39.61
N VAL A 744 -28.92 -12.89 38.95
CA VAL A 744 -28.56 -12.84 37.52
C VAL A 744 -28.91 -14.17 36.85
N ASN A 745 -29.77 -14.12 35.82
CA ASN A 745 -30.35 -15.31 35.17
C ASN A 745 -29.85 -15.54 33.73
N HIS A 746 -28.98 -14.66 33.22
CA HIS A 746 -28.45 -14.74 31.86
C HIS A 746 -26.97 -14.33 31.82
N VAL A 747 -26.16 -15.02 31.02
CA VAL A 747 -24.75 -14.68 30.77
C VAL A 747 -24.38 -14.75 29.29
N LEU A 748 -23.68 -13.72 28.81
CA LEU A 748 -22.99 -13.74 27.53
C LEU A 748 -21.50 -13.99 27.76
N ILE A 749 -20.99 -15.12 27.29
CA ILE A 749 -19.60 -15.55 27.43
C ILE A 749 -18.86 -15.25 26.13
N GLN A 750 -17.72 -14.58 26.23
CA GLN A 750 -16.93 -14.13 25.08
C GLN A 750 -15.48 -14.59 25.26
N HIS A 751 -14.95 -15.34 24.28
CA HIS A 751 -13.56 -15.81 24.27
C HIS A 751 -12.73 -15.02 23.26
N TYR A 752 -11.82 -14.23 23.81
CA TYR A 752 -10.81 -13.46 23.10
C TYR A 752 -9.56 -14.32 22.97
N ARG A 753 -9.28 -14.80 21.77
CA ARG A 753 -8.19 -15.75 21.46
C ARG A 753 -6.83 -15.05 21.36
N SER A 754 -6.82 -13.74 21.16
CA SER A 754 -5.59 -12.96 20.99
C SER A 754 -5.77 -11.48 21.36
N GLY A 755 -4.71 -10.67 21.23
CA GLY A 755 -4.81 -9.20 21.30
C GLY A 755 -5.51 -8.56 20.10
N GLY A 756 -5.82 -9.34 19.06
CA GLY A 756 -6.55 -8.92 17.87
C GLY A 756 -8.07 -8.95 18.04
N ASP A 757 -8.59 -9.79 18.94
CA ASP A 757 -10.03 -9.89 19.22
C ASP A 757 -10.48 -8.65 20.01
N TYR A 758 -11.57 -8.02 19.59
CA TYR A 758 -12.01 -6.73 20.13
C TYR A 758 -13.54 -6.61 20.19
N ILE A 759 -14.01 -5.60 20.93
CA ILE A 759 -15.40 -5.16 20.91
C ILE A 759 -15.43 -3.64 20.83
N SER A 760 -16.07 -3.13 19.76
CA SER A 760 -16.21 -1.69 19.50
C SER A 760 -17.02 -0.97 20.59
N GLU A 761 -16.93 0.37 20.60
CA GLU A 761 -17.70 1.23 21.51
C GLU A 761 -19.22 0.96 21.38
N HIS A 762 -19.83 0.51 22.47
CA HIS A 762 -21.28 0.27 22.57
C HIS A 762 -21.79 0.54 23.98
N SER A 763 -23.11 0.66 24.13
CA SER A 763 -23.81 0.55 25.41
C SER A 763 -24.70 -0.68 25.40
N ASP A 764 -24.90 -1.28 26.56
CA ASP A 764 -25.80 -2.42 26.73
C ASP A 764 -27.27 -1.96 26.59
N LYS A 765 -28.09 -2.84 26.03
CA LYS A 765 -29.49 -2.56 25.66
C LYS A 765 -30.41 -2.83 26.84
N THR A 766 -31.08 -1.79 27.32
CA THR A 766 -31.83 -1.85 28.58
C THR A 766 -33.25 -2.40 28.44
N ILE A 767 -33.73 -2.66 27.23
CA ILE A 767 -35.11 -3.13 26.98
C ILE A 767 -35.45 -4.43 27.75
N ASP A 768 -34.52 -5.39 27.78
CA ASP A 768 -34.72 -6.71 28.40
C ASP A 768 -34.10 -6.83 29.79
N ILE A 769 -33.31 -5.84 30.22
CA ILE A 769 -32.64 -5.82 31.52
C ILE A 769 -33.63 -5.30 32.57
N VAL A 770 -33.81 -6.04 33.67
CA VAL A 770 -34.70 -5.63 34.78
C VAL A 770 -34.25 -4.26 35.30
N ARG A 771 -35.21 -3.34 35.45
CA ARG A 771 -34.92 -1.98 35.96
C ARG A 771 -34.19 -2.06 37.31
N GLU A 772 -33.24 -1.14 37.51
CA GLU A 772 -32.40 -1.04 38.72
C GLU A 772 -31.36 -2.16 38.92
N SER A 773 -31.32 -3.17 38.05
CA SER A 773 -30.26 -4.19 38.07
C SER A 773 -28.97 -3.69 37.42
N LYS A 774 -27.82 -4.21 37.88
CA LYS A 774 -26.49 -3.86 37.34
C LYS A 774 -26.01 -4.92 36.35
N VAL A 775 -25.18 -4.49 35.40
CA VAL A 775 -24.50 -5.39 34.46
C VAL A 775 -23.10 -5.68 34.98
N VAL A 776 -22.68 -6.94 34.94
CA VAL A 776 -21.37 -7.33 35.47
C VAL A 776 -20.53 -8.06 34.44
N ASN A 777 -19.26 -7.65 34.31
CA ASN A 777 -18.26 -8.31 33.48
C ASN A 777 -17.20 -8.99 34.35
N VAL A 778 -17.15 -10.32 34.36
CA VAL A 778 -16.07 -11.10 34.98
C VAL A 778 -14.99 -11.41 33.94
N SER A 779 -13.73 -11.29 34.33
CA SER A 779 -12.56 -11.42 33.47
C SER A 779 -11.64 -12.56 33.95
N LEU A 780 -11.40 -13.55 33.08
CA LEU A 780 -10.50 -14.68 33.32
C LEU A 780 -9.46 -14.79 32.19
N GLY A 781 -8.21 -15.12 32.52
CA GLY A 781 -7.09 -15.14 31.56
C GLY A 781 -6.34 -13.81 31.48
N ALA A 782 -5.79 -13.49 30.31
CA ALA A 782 -4.94 -12.34 30.07
C ALA A 782 -5.60 -11.01 30.43
N GLN A 783 -4.83 -10.11 31.06
CA GLN A 783 -5.26 -8.75 31.34
C GLN A 783 -5.58 -7.99 30.04
N ARG A 784 -6.71 -7.29 30.03
CA ARG A 784 -7.12 -6.37 28.95
C ARG A 784 -7.65 -5.06 29.52
N ILE A 785 -7.55 -3.99 28.73
CA ILE A 785 -8.00 -2.66 29.14
C ILE A 785 -9.41 -2.42 28.59
N MET A 786 -10.37 -2.25 29.50
CA MET A 786 -11.68 -1.71 29.18
C MET A 786 -11.60 -0.19 29.06
N THR A 787 -12.09 0.33 27.94
CA THR A 787 -12.13 1.77 27.68
C THR A 787 -13.57 2.26 27.80
N LEU A 788 -13.82 3.19 28.73
CA LEU A 788 -15.07 3.94 28.78
C LEU A 788 -14.87 5.26 28.04
N ARG A 789 -15.77 5.63 27.14
CA ARG A 789 -15.74 6.90 26.44
C ARG A 789 -17.11 7.56 26.46
N MET A 790 -17.15 8.84 26.82
CA MET A 790 -18.40 9.59 26.92
C MET A 790 -19.11 9.71 25.55
N LYS A 791 -20.44 9.65 25.56
CA LYS A 791 -21.28 9.89 24.36
C LYS A 791 -21.11 11.35 23.89
N ARG A 792 -21.37 11.59 22.61
CA ARG A 792 -21.04 12.87 21.93
C ARG A 792 -21.87 14.05 22.44
N ASP A 793 -23.12 13.79 22.80
CA ASP A 793 -24.08 14.79 23.29
C ASP A 793 -23.82 15.20 24.74
N SER A 794 -23.31 14.28 25.56
CA SER A 794 -22.91 14.52 26.95
C SER A 794 -21.53 15.15 27.13
N ALA A 795 -20.73 15.26 26.06
CA ALA A 795 -19.36 15.75 26.14
C ALA A 795 -19.28 17.29 25.94
N PRO A 796 -19.03 18.10 26.99
CA PRO A 796 -18.94 19.55 26.84
C PRO A 796 -17.78 19.92 25.91
N ASN A 797 -18.07 20.66 24.84
CA ASN A 797 -17.14 21.13 23.79
C ASN A 797 -16.57 20.09 22.81
N ALA A 798 -17.03 18.83 22.82
CA ALA A 798 -16.60 17.83 21.85
C ALA A 798 -17.30 18.03 20.49
N GLY A 799 -16.68 18.82 19.61
CA GLY A 799 -17.20 19.10 18.25
C GLY A 799 -16.75 20.44 17.67
N GLN A 800 -16.26 21.36 18.50
CA GLN A 800 -15.61 22.60 18.08
C GLN A 800 -14.12 22.52 18.40
N GLY A 801 -13.26 22.50 17.38
CA GLY A 801 -11.80 22.66 17.54
C GLY A 801 -10.96 21.42 17.85
N GLY A 802 -11.45 20.20 17.59
CA GLY A 802 -10.61 18.98 17.63
C GLY A 802 -10.25 18.45 19.03
N VAL A 803 -10.96 18.86 20.09
CA VAL A 803 -10.77 18.32 21.44
C VAL A 803 -11.27 16.87 21.53
N PRO A 804 -10.45 15.90 21.96
CA PRO A 804 -10.86 14.49 22.11
C PRO A 804 -11.96 14.31 23.16
N ARG A 805 -12.91 13.39 22.90
CA ARG A 805 -13.93 12.99 23.88
C ARG A 805 -13.27 12.44 25.17
N PRO A 806 -13.76 12.79 26.37
CA PRO A 806 -13.29 12.20 27.62
C PRO A 806 -13.33 10.67 27.58
N SER A 807 -12.24 10.03 28.03
CA SER A 807 -12.11 8.57 28.06
C SER A 807 -11.39 8.11 29.33
N GLN A 808 -11.85 7.00 29.91
CA GLN A 808 -11.24 6.32 31.05
C GLN A 808 -10.74 4.93 30.63
N LYS A 809 -9.63 4.48 31.21
CA LYS A 809 -9.02 3.16 30.94
C LYS A 809 -8.97 2.36 32.23
N ILE A 810 -9.55 1.16 32.20
CA ILE A 810 -9.72 0.28 33.37
C ILE A 810 -9.06 -1.07 33.03
N PRO A 811 -7.94 -1.43 33.68
CA PRO A 811 -7.32 -2.73 33.50
C PRO A 811 -8.17 -3.82 34.19
N LEU A 812 -8.45 -4.90 33.46
CA LEU A 812 -9.20 -6.06 33.95
C LEU A 812 -8.27 -7.28 34.04
N PRO A 813 -7.59 -7.51 35.17
CA PRO A 813 -6.70 -8.66 35.36
C PRO A 813 -7.49 -9.98 35.45
N HIS A 814 -6.76 -11.09 35.51
CA HIS A 814 -7.35 -12.40 35.84
C HIS A 814 -8.07 -12.33 37.20
N ASN A 815 -9.24 -12.97 37.28
CA ASN A 815 -10.06 -13.02 38.50
C ASN A 815 -10.59 -11.64 38.95
N SER A 816 -10.95 -10.78 37.99
CA SER A 816 -11.57 -9.47 38.27
C SER A 816 -13.00 -9.41 37.80
N MET A 817 -13.78 -8.55 38.46
CA MET A 817 -15.19 -8.28 38.18
C MET A 817 -15.39 -6.77 38.06
N PHE A 818 -15.95 -6.34 36.93
CA PHE A 818 -16.32 -4.96 36.68
C PHE A 818 -17.83 -4.80 36.72
N VAL A 819 -18.32 -3.97 37.63
CA VAL A 819 -19.74 -3.65 37.80
C VAL A 819 -20.05 -2.37 37.03
N LEU A 820 -20.90 -2.48 36.01
CA LEU A 820 -21.37 -1.38 35.19
C LEU A 820 -22.76 -0.94 35.68
N GLY A 821 -22.83 0.29 36.19
CA GLY A 821 -24.09 0.91 36.56
C GLY A 821 -24.86 1.48 35.36
N LEU A 822 -26.17 1.64 35.53
CA LEU A 822 -27.08 2.08 34.46
C LEU A 822 -26.89 3.56 34.09
N GLU A 823 -26.48 4.42 35.02
CA GLU A 823 -26.21 5.84 34.72
C GLU A 823 -24.96 5.97 33.86
N THR A 824 -23.91 5.20 34.18
CA THR A 824 -22.73 5.12 33.32
C THR A 824 -23.07 4.53 31.95
N ASN A 825 -23.88 3.46 31.86
CA ASN A 825 -24.30 2.90 30.57
C ASN A 825 -25.12 3.89 29.71
N ALA A 826 -25.86 4.81 30.35
CA ALA A 826 -26.61 5.85 29.66
C ALA A 826 -25.70 6.95 29.07
N LYS A 827 -24.61 7.34 29.74
CA LYS A 827 -23.76 8.47 29.30
C LYS A 827 -22.43 8.06 28.66
N TRP A 828 -21.98 6.83 28.88
CA TRP A 828 -20.69 6.31 28.44
C TRP A 828 -20.85 5.06 27.56
N LEU A 829 -19.94 4.92 26.59
CA LEU A 829 -19.77 3.72 25.77
C LEU A 829 -18.58 2.93 26.30
N HIS A 830 -18.68 1.60 26.34
CA HIS A 830 -17.60 0.73 26.74
C HIS A 830 -17.06 -0.09 25.56
N ALA A 831 -15.75 -0.37 25.58
CA ALA A 831 -15.05 -1.09 24.52
C ALA A 831 -13.85 -1.87 25.08
N ILE A 832 -13.50 -2.99 24.44
CA ILE A 832 -12.17 -3.61 24.52
C ILE A 832 -11.50 -3.36 23.18
N ASN A 833 -10.49 -2.50 23.16
CA ASN A 833 -9.78 -2.13 21.94
C ASN A 833 -8.72 -3.17 21.57
N HIS A 834 -8.34 -3.20 20.30
CA HIS A 834 -7.18 -3.98 19.85
C HIS A 834 -5.91 -3.60 20.62
N ASP A 835 -5.18 -4.61 21.07
CA ASP A 835 -3.85 -4.43 21.66
C ASP A 835 -2.77 -4.89 20.68
N LYS A 836 -2.39 -3.96 19.79
CA LYS A 836 -1.38 -4.11 18.73
C LYS A 836 0.06 -3.99 19.24
N ARG A 837 0.29 -3.85 20.55
CA ARG A 837 1.65 -3.77 21.10
C ARG A 837 2.39 -5.11 20.87
N PRO A 838 3.67 -5.09 20.47
CA PRO A 838 4.49 -6.29 20.42
C PRO A 838 4.53 -6.98 21.79
N ILE A 839 4.67 -8.32 21.82
CA ILE A 839 4.72 -9.13 23.06
C ILE A 839 5.74 -8.59 24.06
N GLN A 840 6.88 -8.09 23.59
CA GLN A 840 7.95 -7.52 24.43
C GLN A 840 7.51 -6.29 25.26
N HIS A 841 6.43 -5.62 24.86
CA HIS A 841 5.86 -4.47 25.56
C HIS A 841 4.62 -4.82 26.40
N LYS A 842 4.24 -6.10 26.47
CA LYS A 842 3.10 -6.59 27.26
C LYS A 842 3.59 -7.10 28.60
N SER A 843 2.87 -6.76 29.67
CA SER A 843 3.22 -7.23 31.01
C SER A 843 2.99 -8.75 31.14
N PRO A 844 3.57 -9.43 32.14
CA PRO A 844 3.32 -10.85 32.39
C PRO A 844 1.82 -11.17 32.54
N GLU A 845 1.06 -10.26 33.15
CA GLU A 845 -0.39 -10.39 33.33
C GLU A 845 -1.15 -10.29 31.99
N GLU A 846 -0.65 -9.51 31.04
CA GLU A 846 -1.22 -9.37 29.68
C GLU A 846 -0.85 -10.54 28.75
N GLN A 847 0.18 -11.31 29.11
CA GLN A 847 0.64 -12.51 28.41
C GLN A 847 0.11 -13.82 29.05
N PHE A 848 -0.54 -13.72 30.21
CA PHE A 848 -1.09 -14.86 30.93
C PHE A 848 -2.01 -15.71 30.03
N MET A 849 -1.89 -17.04 30.11
CA MET A 849 -2.59 -18.00 29.23
C MET A 849 -2.40 -17.72 27.72
N ASN A 850 -1.16 -17.49 27.27
CA ASN A 850 -0.82 -17.14 25.87
C ASN A 850 -1.54 -15.89 25.31
N GLY A 851 -2.00 -15.00 26.20
CA GLY A 851 -2.74 -13.80 25.81
C GLY A 851 -4.22 -14.03 25.50
N GLU A 852 -4.76 -15.22 25.79
CA GLU A 852 -6.19 -15.53 25.70
C GLU A 852 -6.96 -15.00 26.92
N ARG A 853 -8.20 -14.55 26.72
CA ARG A 853 -9.09 -14.05 27.79
C ARG A 853 -10.52 -14.54 27.57
N ILE A 854 -11.19 -14.99 28.63
CA ILE A 854 -12.62 -15.27 28.64
C ILE A 854 -13.31 -14.21 29.50
N SER A 855 -14.37 -13.63 28.95
CA SER A 855 -15.16 -12.58 29.58
C SER A 855 -16.61 -13.02 29.72
N LEU A 856 -17.14 -13.00 30.94
CA LEU A 856 -18.52 -13.37 31.24
C LEU A 856 -19.31 -12.12 31.58
N THR A 857 -20.36 -11.82 30.82
CA THR A 857 -21.22 -10.67 31.07
C THR A 857 -22.56 -11.12 31.61
N PHE A 858 -22.75 -11.01 32.92
CA PHE A 858 -23.97 -11.37 33.63
C PHE A 858 -24.98 -10.23 33.62
N ARG A 859 -26.25 -10.57 33.41
CA ARG A 859 -27.38 -9.65 33.40
C ARG A 859 -28.59 -10.27 34.11
N HIS A 860 -29.44 -9.41 34.67
CA HIS A 860 -30.76 -9.82 35.12
C HIS A 860 -31.79 -9.46 34.06
N ILE A 861 -32.35 -10.49 33.40
CA ILE A 861 -33.24 -10.36 32.26
C ILE A 861 -34.69 -10.61 32.67
N GLY A 862 -35.56 -9.69 32.30
CA GLY A 862 -37.00 -9.70 32.58
C GLY A 862 -37.88 -10.07 31.38
N THR A 863 -37.28 -10.44 30.25
CA THR A 863 -37.95 -10.89 29.03
C THR A 863 -37.66 -12.37 28.80
N PHE A 864 -38.70 -13.15 28.50
CA PHE A 864 -38.66 -14.60 28.41
C PHE A 864 -39.26 -15.09 27.09
N LEU A 865 -38.73 -16.22 26.62
CA LEU A 865 -39.21 -16.94 25.45
C LEU A 865 -39.76 -18.30 25.88
N SER A 866 -40.85 -18.76 25.25
CA SER A 866 -41.39 -20.10 25.48
C SER A 866 -40.43 -21.20 24.97
N GLY A 867 -40.50 -22.41 25.54
CA GLY A 867 -39.57 -23.49 25.20
C GLY A 867 -39.65 -24.01 23.75
N ASP A 868 -40.72 -23.67 23.02
CA ASP A 868 -40.89 -23.91 21.58
C ASP A 868 -40.48 -22.70 20.71
N GLU A 869 -39.94 -21.64 21.33
CA GLU A 869 -39.51 -20.38 20.72
C GLU A 869 -40.61 -19.61 19.98
N SER A 870 -41.89 -20.00 20.16
CA SER A 870 -43.00 -19.45 19.39
C SER A 870 -43.61 -18.19 20.00
N ARG A 871 -43.45 -17.98 21.32
CA ARG A 871 -44.05 -16.87 22.06
C ARG A 871 -43.05 -16.16 22.97
N ILE A 872 -43.18 -14.84 23.06
CA ILE A 872 -42.33 -13.96 23.87
C ILE A 872 -43.17 -13.14 24.85
N TYR A 873 -42.66 -12.93 26.06
CA TYR A 873 -43.34 -12.20 27.14
C TYR A 873 -42.35 -11.55 28.13
N GLY A 874 -42.82 -10.60 28.94
CA GLY A 874 -42.02 -9.92 29.96
C GLY A 874 -41.82 -8.42 29.74
N GLN A 875 -40.77 -7.85 30.35
CA GLN A 875 -40.58 -6.39 30.42
C GLN A 875 -40.45 -5.76 29.03
N GLY A 876 -39.63 -6.35 28.16
CA GLY A 876 -39.28 -5.81 26.85
C GLY A 876 -40.31 -6.07 25.74
N THR A 877 -41.41 -6.75 26.03
CA THR A 877 -42.43 -7.18 25.04
C THR A 877 -43.75 -6.45 25.21
N LYS A 878 -44.65 -6.59 24.23
CA LYS A 878 -46.01 -6.02 24.35
C LYS A 878 -46.86 -6.80 25.36
N GLY A 879 -46.65 -8.13 25.44
CA GLY A 879 -47.23 -8.98 26.48
C GLY A 879 -46.35 -8.98 27.74
N LYS A 880 -46.81 -8.38 28.84
CA LYS A 880 -45.99 -8.22 30.06
C LYS A 880 -45.98 -9.45 30.97
N THR A 881 -46.98 -10.32 30.85
CA THR A 881 -47.15 -11.53 31.69
C THR A 881 -47.09 -12.80 30.83
N HIS A 882 -46.85 -13.94 31.47
CA HIS A 882 -46.86 -15.25 30.79
C HIS A 882 -48.23 -15.57 30.15
N GLU A 883 -49.33 -15.12 30.77
CA GLU A 883 -50.70 -15.29 30.26
C GLU A 883 -50.97 -14.45 29.00
N ASP A 884 -50.29 -13.31 28.88
CA ASP A 884 -50.39 -12.38 27.75
C ASP A 884 -49.33 -12.61 26.66
N ALA A 885 -48.62 -13.76 26.69
CA ALA A 885 -47.52 -14.05 25.78
C ALA A 885 -47.94 -13.93 24.30
N ARG A 886 -47.18 -13.17 23.52
CA ARG A 886 -47.48 -12.88 22.11
C ARG A 886 -46.62 -13.73 21.18
N PRO A 887 -47.10 -14.05 19.96
CA PRO A 887 -46.29 -14.76 18.98
C PRO A 887 -45.08 -13.91 18.56
N VAL A 888 -43.94 -14.58 18.37
CA VAL A 888 -42.69 -13.94 17.92
C VAL A 888 -42.83 -13.37 16.51
N VAL A 889 -42.29 -12.17 16.29
CA VAL A 889 -42.25 -11.51 14.98
C VAL A 889 -40.83 -11.50 14.42
N ASN A 890 -40.66 -11.84 13.14
CA ASN A 890 -39.36 -11.87 12.45
C ASN A 890 -39.37 -10.99 11.19
N GLY A 891 -38.34 -10.15 11.00
CA GLY A 891 -38.05 -9.51 9.70
C GLY A 891 -39.05 -8.45 9.18
N THR A 892 -39.80 -7.75 10.04
CA THR A 892 -40.84 -6.77 9.62
C THR A 892 -40.45 -5.30 9.86
N GLU A 893 -41.34 -4.35 9.54
CA GLU A 893 -41.22 -2.92 9.87
C GLU A 893 -40.97 -2.66 11.38
N GLU A 894 -41.45 -3.56 12.25
CA GLU A 894 -41.20 -3.49 13.70
C GLU A 894 -39.72 -3.73 14.04
N ALA A 895 -39.01 -4.54 13.25
CA ALA A 895 -37.57 -4.77 13.42
C ALA A 895 -36.76 -3.49 13.12
N ALA A 896 -37.17 -2.73 12.09
CA ALA A 896 -36.56 -1.44 11.76
C ALA A 896 -36.75 -0.41 12.89
N LYS A 897 -37.94 -0.36 13.50
CA LYS A 897 -38.22 0.51 14.66
C LYS A 897 -37.37 0.14 15.87
N LEU A 898 -37.21 -1.15 16.16
CA LEU A 898 -36.38 -1.61 17.27
C LEU A 898 -34.88 -1.32 17.03
N LEU A 899 -34.39 -1.47 15.80
CA LEU A 899 -33.03 -1.09 15.42
C LEU A 899 -32.79 0.43 15.53
N GLU A 900 -33.78 1.25 15.16
CA GLU A 900 -33.73 2.71 15.34
C GLU A 900 -33.67 3.07 16.83
N ALA A 901 -34.47 2.40 17.67
CA ALA A 901 -34.45 2.56 19.13
C ALA A 901 -33.07 2.20 19.72
N PHE A 902 -32.47 1.08 19.31
CA PHE A 902 -31.09 0.73 19.71
C PHE A 902 -30.06 1.78 19.27
N GLY A 903 -30.24 2.38 18.09
CA GLY A 903 -29.42 3.48 17.60
C GLY A 903 -29.54 4.72 18.48
N LYS A 904 -30.77 5.11 18.84
CA LYS A 904 -31.06 6.25 19.72
C LYS A 904 -30.43 6.06 21.10
N GLU A 905 -30.61 4.90 21.73
CA GLU A 905 -30.02 4.59 23.04
C GLU A 905 -28.48 4.64 23.00
N ASN A 906 -27.83 4.25 21.88
CA ASN A 906 -26.38 4.36 21.75
C ASN A 906 -25.88 5.82 21.58
N GLN A 907 -26.68 6.69 20.98
CA GLN A 907 -26.29 8.05 20.61
C GLN A 907 -26.67 9.11 21.64
N GLN A 908 -27.76 8.88 22.38
CA GLN A 908 -28.37 9.83 23.31
C GLN A 908 -28.02 9.48 24.76
N SER A 909 -27.70 10.49 25.56
CA SER A 909 -27.45 10.40 26.99
C SER A 909 -28.69 10.65 27.84
N GLU A 910 -29.63 11.45 27.32
CA GLU A 910 -30.97 11.62 27.88
C GLU A 910 -31.93 10.75 27.07
N PHE A 911 -31.97 9.45 27.40
CA PHE A 911 -32.82 8.47 26.73
C PHE A 911 -34.11 8.25 27.53
N ASP A 912 -35.25 8.63 26.96
CA ASP A 912 -36.57 8.37 27.56
C ASP A 912 -36.98 6.91 27.30
N TRP A 913 -36.71 6.06 28.29
CA TRP A 913 -36.98 4.62 28.22
C TRP A 913 -38.48 4.34 28.07
N ASP A 914 -39.34 5.06 28.79
CA ASP A 914 -40.78 4.80 28.78
C ASP A 914 -41.40 5.22 27.43
N ALA A 915 -40.93 6.32 26.83
CA ALA A 915 -41.39 6.73 25.50
C ALA A 915 -40.91 5.83 24.36
N VAL A 916 -39.72 5.24 24.46
CA VAL A 916 -39.10 4.46 23.36
C VAL A 916 -39.33 2.95 23.51
N TYR A 917 -39.23 2.40 24.72
CA TYR A 917 -39.39 0.97 25.01
C TYR A 917 -40.66 0.62 25.79
N GLY A 918 -41.40 1.59 26.33
CA GLY A 918 -42.57 1.33 27.19
C GLY A 918 -43.64 0.46 26.53
N GLU A 919 -43.91 0.67 25.23
CA GLU A 919 -44.85 -0.17 24.46
C GLU A 919 -44.37 -1.63 24.30
N GLY A 920 -43.05 -1.87 24.36
CA GLY A 920 -42.43 -3.17 24.13
C GLY A 920 -42.37 -3.57 22.65
N SER A 921 -41.60 -4.62 22.36
CA SER A 921 -41.47 -5.20 21.01
C SER A 921 -41.51 -6.72 21.09
N ASP A 922 -42.20 -7.35 20.14
CA ASP A 922 -42.29 -8.82 20.04
C ASP A 922 -41.31 -9.38 18.98
N VAL A 923 -40.39 -8.54 18.49
CA VAL A 923 -39.39 -8.92 17.47
C VAL A 923 -38.24 -9.70 18.10
N LEU A 924 -37.88 -10.81 17.45
CA LEU A 924 -36.75 -11.66 17.83
C LEU A 924 -35.60 -11.61 16.80
N HIS A 925 -35.89 -11.86 15.51
CA HIS A 925 -34.87 -11.88 14.45
C HIS A 925 -34.99 -10.67 13.50
N PHE A 926 -33.84 -10.09 13.14
CA PHE A 926 -33.75 -8.85 12.36
C PHE A 926 -33.59 -9.06 10.84
N THR A 927 -33.33 -10.29 10.38
CA THR A 927 -33.20 -10.66 8.95
C THR A 927 -34.44 -11.37 8.40
N LEU A 928 -34.85 -11.01 7.19
CA LEU A 928 -35.79 -11.81 6.38
C LEU A 928 -35.03 -13.04 5.87
N ARG A 929 -35.39 -14.24 6.32
CA ARG A 929 -35.01 -15.47 5.62
C ARG A 929 -35.80 -15.51 4.31
N ASP A 930 -35.13 -15.23 3.20
CA ASP A 930 -35.55 -15.80 1.91
C ASP A 930 -35.20 -17.29 1.97
N GLY A 931 -36.22 -18.14 1.89
CA GLY A 931 -36.07 -19.59 1.75
C GLY A 931 -35.70 -20.01 0.34
#